data_AF-A0A2E9WEG9-F1
#
_entry.id   AF-A0A2E9WEG9-F1
#
_cell.length_a   1.000
_cell.length_b   1.000
_cell.length_c   1.000
_cell.angle_alpha   90.00
_cell.angle_beta   90.00
_cell.angle_gamma   90.00
#
_symmetry.space_group_name_H-M   'P 1'
#
loop_
_entity.id
_entity.type
_entity.pdbx_description
1 polymer ?
#
loop_
_entity_poly.entity_id
_entity_poly.type
_entity_poly.pdbx_seq_one_letter_code
_entity_poly.pdbx_strand_id
1 'polypeptide(L)'
;MQHPFRHAQRLGLDLDRHIVLDAGAGTGKTTVMAERYVQHLLTTAQRATLLTPPGTRPNRPGAGASLAAPRDRLTPEAWPGLLPTEVVAITFTRKAAAALRSRIKRRITAIRGEAVEGDDEGIVDVRWRGRAEGVVDLLSSLLDDAPVTTIDAFLNRLVAPYIDELMPRRVDGHVPEEGMETLHDTAIAAVWRLRTPTDATEFQIPNGSAVIEARNRVSTALGGHGAAHRVFSAMLRNGAFVAEARRELHTSTHGQAVDEASLRAMVAALAGGQAFTLFLDDLRQALLAWHGHVLTRAQDHVTPKETALGHDQTRFRELRRWCDQNLPEDAWDQLRWLYGALRITMSETNLSKGAFASCFPNNALPKDGGWPAGCGAPKRSKNADEAKLAYIDGLEARKADVVSLFEVPQHRWWATLATVAMELEPGLPYTFVPADADLWPSTLNHPLPVAPPEGNLCTGASFAAGLMEDVFVVHEANGRALNIIKAERGLIDFEDVQRMAADLLLARCPEAYRRGIWPEDVVRALDHPAVVSEDGEQGPWSDDHIERAIVLAGENTALVEEIQRWWHRLKRLRREFRAFIIDEFQDTNPAHLRLLARLWGPRHRTKDEPSGPQGLWDPTVCVVGDMKQSIYRFRQADVRVMRSTTTAIRCMNRLEVDEPRLAPYRTEGAGRDPRPEGDGGVAGNYHEATEHIPGAAGRPWGIVHYGILRPGVPADEAVVARRSEGHIELDENFRT
;
A
#
# COMPACT_ATOMS: atom_id res chain seq x y z
N MET A 1 13.92 15.91 -30.81
CA MET A 1 12.44 15.96 -30.89
C MET A 1 11.88 15.23 -29.67
N GLN A 2 11.50 15.96 -28.62
CA GLN A 2 10.61 15.40 -27.60
C GLN A 2 9.30 16.19 -27.62
N HIS A 3 8.20 15.45 -27.55
CA HIS A 3 6.86 15.90 -27.88
C HIS A 3 6.26 16.78 -26.78
N PRO A 4 5.42 17.78 -27.13
CA PRO A 4 4.62 18.52 -26.15
C PRO A 4 3.85 17.58 -25.23
N PHE A 5 3.65 18.01 -23.97
CA PHE A 5 2.88 17.25 -22.97
C PHE A 5 1.59 16.72 -23.58
N ARG A 6 1.41 15.40 -23.51
CA ARG A 6 0.22 14.76 -24.05
C ARG A 6 -1.00 15.06 -23.19
N HIS A 7 -2.19 14.85 -23.75
CA HIS A 7 -3.45 15.20 -23.12
C HIS A 7 -3.59 14.72 -21.66
N ALA A 8 -3.32 13.43 -21.40
CA ALA A 8 -3.37 12.87 -20.05
C ALA A 8 -2.31 13.44 -19.11
N GLN A 9 -1.10 13.74 -19.62
CA GLN A 9 -0.05 14.37 -18.83
C GLN A 9 -0.40 15.80 -18.42
N ARG A 10 -1.10 16.54 -19.29
CA ARG A 10 -1.60 17.89 -18.99
C ARG A 10 -2.68 17.86 -17.91
N LEU A 11 -3.56 16.85 -17.91
CA LEU A 11 -4.51 16.62 -16.80
C LEU A 11 -3.76 16.38 -15.47
N GLY A 12 -2.60 15.73 -15.52
CA GLY A 12 -1.73 15.54 -14.37
C GLY A 12 -1.12 16.82 -13.78
N LEU A 13 -1.22 17.97 -14.47
CA LEU A 13 -0.75 19.27 -13.98
C LEU A 13 -1.84 20.06 -13.23
N ASP A 14 -3.08 19.57 -13.17
CA ASP A 14 -4.19 20.28 -12.53
C ASP A 14 -3.98 20.43 -11.01
N LEU A 15 -3.74 21.67 -10.57
CA LEU A 15 -3.46 22.03 -9.18
C LEU A 15 -4.73 22.33 -8.38
N ASP A 16 -5.90 22.32 -9.04
CA ASP A 16 -7.18 22.69 -8.44
C ASP A 16 -7.90 21.47 -7.84
N ARG A 17 -7.26 20.29 -7.84
CA ARG A 17 -7.76 19.03 -7.30
C ARG A 17 -6.64 18.11 -6.81
N HIS A 18 -7.03 17.09 -6.05
CA HIS A 18 -6.15 15.96 -5.73
C HIS A 18 -6.00 15.05 -6.95
N ILE A 19 -4.82 14.49 -7.18
CA ILE A 19 -4.55 13.67 -8.38
C ILE A 19 -3.95 12.33 -7.99
N VAL A 20 -4.42 11.27 -8.64
CA VAL A 20 -3.70 10.01 -8.76
C VAL A 20 -3.32 9.79 -10.22
N LEU A 21 -2.02 9.61 -10.48
CA LEU A 21 -1.46 9.27 -11.78
C LEU A 21 -1.15 7.77 -11.79
N ASP A 22 -1.96 6.99 -12.50
CA ASP A 22 -1.65 5.59 -12.82
C ASP A 22 -0.77 5.55 -14.06
N ALA A 23 0.52 5.29 -13.87
CA ALA A 23 1.56 5.56 -14.85
C ALA A 23 2.54 4.38 -14.97
N GLY A 24 2.44 3.65 -16.08
CA GLY A 24 3.35 2.57 -16.41
C GLY A 24 4.79 3.02 -16.71
N ALA A 25 5.70 2.06 -16.85
CA ALA A 25 7.09 2.34 -17.21
C ALA A 25 7.20 3.07 -18.56
N GLY A 26 7.92 4.20 -18.58
CA GLY A 26 8.21 4.97 -19.80
C GLY A 26 7.12 5.97 -20.21
N THR A 27 6.14 6.26 -19.37
CA THR A 27 5.00 7.18 -19.63
C THR A 27 5.28 8.66 -19.33
N GLY A 28 6.53 9.01 -18.97
CA GLY A 28 6.92 10.39 -18.65
C GLY A 28 6.52 10.87 -17.24
N LYS A 29 6.17 9.97 -16.32
CA LYS A 29 5.74 10.28 -14.94
C LYS A 29 6.61 11.31 -14.22
N THR A 30 7.93 11.13 -14.26
CA THR A 30 8.89 12.02 -13.57
C THR A 30 8.90 13.44 -14.16
N THR A 31 8.61 13.59 -15.45
CA THR A 31 8.51 14.90 -16.10
C THR A 31 7.24 15.62 -15.65
N VAL A 32 6.10 14.92 -15.59
CA VAL A 32 4.84 15.46 -15.05
C VAL A 32 5.00 15.89 -13.60
N MET A 33 5.67 15.08 -12.76
CA MET A 33 5.91 15.41 -11.37
C MET A 33 6.78 16.65 -11.17
N ALA A 34 7.89 16.76 -11.92
CA ALA A 34 8.78 17.91 -11.82
C ALA A 34 8.08 19.20 -12.28
N GLU A 35 7.34 19.13 -13.38
CA GLU A 35 6.57 20.27 -13.88
C GLU A 35 5.45 20.64 -12.90
N ARG A 36 4.68 19.68 -12.39
CA ARG A 36 3.64 19.92 -11.37
C ARG A 36 4.21 20.59 -10.12
N TYR A 37 5.38 20.16 -9.65
CA TYR A 37 6.07 20.80 -8.52
C TYR A 37 6.37 22.27 -8.80
N VAL A 38 6.94 22.57 -9.97
CA VAL A 38 7.24 23.96 -10.38
C VAL A 38 5.96 24.77 -10.54
N GLN A 39 4.90 24.19 -11.09
CA GLN A 39 3.62 24.85 -11.23
C GLN A 39 2.96 25.18 -9.87
N HIS A 40 3.15 24.35 -8.84
CA HIS A 40 2.78 24.71 -7.46
C HIS A 40 3.53 25.95 -6.95
N LEU A 41 4.78 26.16 -7.36
CA LEU A 41 5.54 27.36 -6.98
C LEU A 41 5.04 28.60 -7.71
N LEU A 42 4.82 28.49 -9.03
CA LEU A 42 4.59 29.64 -9.90
C LEU A 42 3.13 30.09 -10.00
N THR A 43 2.18 29.20 -9.73
CA THR A 43 0.74 29.49 -9.85
C THR A 43 0.22 30.18 -8.61
N THR A 44 -0.25 31.42 -8.75
CA THR A 44 -0.74 32.22 -7.61
C THR A 44 -2.10 31.77 -7.12
N ALA A 45 -3.01 31.42 -8.04
CA ALA A 45 -4.35 30.93 -7.73
C ALA A 45 -4.46 29.43 -8.05
N GLN A 46 -4.41 28.63 -6.99
CA GLN A 46 -4.50 27.17 -6.99
C GLN A 46 -5.20 26.73 -5.70
N ARG A 47 -5.62 25.46 -5.63
CA ARG A 47 -6.29 24.91 -4.44
C ARG A 47 -5.58 25.23 -3.13
N ALA A 48 -4.27 24.96 -3.06
CA ALA A 48 -3.49 25.22 -1.86
C ALA A 48 -3.49 26.70 -1.44
N THR A 49 -3.35 27.65 -2.38
CA THR A 49 -3.29 29.08 -2.07
C THR A 49 -4.64 29.68 -1.69
N LEU A 50 -5.73 29.15 -2.26
CA LEU A 50 -7.09 29.65 -2.04
C LEU A 50 -7.75 29.07 -0.78
N LEU A 51 -7.44 27.82 -0.44
CA LEU A 51 -8.13 27.08 0.62
C LEU A 51 -7.31 26.92 1.91
N THR A 52 -6.01 27.24 1.90
CA THR A 52 -5.15 27.08 3.09
C THR A 52 -4.35 28.35 3.38
N PRO A 53 -4.12 28.70 4.66
CA PRO A 53 -3.17 29.74 5.04
C PRO A 53 -1.72 29.34 4.71
N PRO A 54 -0.83 30.33 4.49
CA PRO A 54 0.60 30.09 4.31
C PRO A 54 1.24 29.53 5.59
N GLY A 55 2.33 28.76 5.39
CA GLY A 55 3.18 28.25 6.47
C GLY A 55 3.98 29.36 7.15
N THR A 56 4.94 28.97 8.00
CA THR A 56 5.85 29.94 8.61
C THR A 56 6.92 30.34 7.59
N ARG A 57 6.89 31.58 7.12
CA ARG A 57 7.81 32.07 6.09
C ARG A 57 8.92 32.93 6.73
N PRO A 58 10.20 32.74 6.33
CA PRO A 58 11.32 33.43 6.94
C PRO A 58 11.46 34.86 6.42
N ASN A 59 11.53 35.84 7.33
CA ASN A 59 11.63 37.29 7.02
C ASN A 59 12.81 37.71 6.12
N ARG A 60 13.80 36.83 5.89
CA ARG A 60 14.92 37.08 4.99
C ARG A 60 15.29 35.80 4.22
N PRO A 61 15.55 35.90 2.89
CA PRO A 61 16.22 34.81 2.17
C PRO A 61 17.61 34.57 2.79
N GLY A 62 18.05 33.32 2.83
CA GLY A 62 19.34 32.91 3.40
C GLY A 62 20.50 33.73 2.83
N ALA A 63 21.56 33.89 3.62
CA ALA A 63 22.70 34.78 3.36
C ALA A 63 23.44 34.45 2.04
N GLY A 64 22.94 34.99 0.94
CA GLY A 64 23.59 35.05 -0.36
C GLY A 64 23.32 36.43 -0.95
N ALA A 65 24.35 37.08 -1.50
CA ALA A 65 24.21 38.38 -2.12
C ALA A 65 23.30 38.25 -3.37
N SER A 66 22.01 38.56 -3.22
CA SER A 66 21.10 38.68 -4.37
C SER A 66 21.64 39.79 -5.26
N LEU A 67 22.01 39.38 -6.48
CA LEU A 67 22.54 40.24 -7.54
C LEU A 67 21.43 41.14 -8.14
N ALA A 68 20.16 40.83 -7.85
CA ALA A 68 19.01 41.60 -8.29
C ALA A 68 18.96 42.99 -7.65
N ALA A 69 18.53 43.97 -8.44
CA ALA A 69 18.31 45.35 -7.99
C ALA A 69 17.32 45.38 -6.80
N PRO A 70 17.43 46.33 -5.85
CA PRO A 70 16.58 46.39 -4.66
C PRO A 70 15.07 46.37 -4.93
N ARG A 71 14.63 46.87 -6.11
CA ARG A 71 13.23 46.88 -6.57
C ARG A 71 12.70 45.51 -7.02
N ASP A 72 13.60 44.59 -7.37
CA ASP A 72 13.29 43.27 -7.93
C ASP A 72 13.50 42.13 -6.91
N ARG A 73 13.92 42.47 -5.68
CA ARG A 73 14.07 41.52 -4.57
C ARG A 73 12.71 41.09 -4.04
N LEU A 74 12.35 39.84 -4.30
CA LEU A 74 11.17 39.20 -3.73
C LEU A 74 11.52 38.63 -2.35
N THR A 75 10.65 38.87 -1.36
CA THR A 75 10.74 38.24 -0.05
C THR A 75 9.83 37.01 0.04
N PRO A 76 10.16 36.03 0.88
CA PRO A 76 9.30 34.87 1.13
C PRO A 76 7.87 35.25 1.52
N GLU A 77 7.69 36.30 2.34
CA GLU A 77 6.37 36.76 2.81
C GLU A 77 5.50 37.28 1.66
N ALA A 78 6.12 38.01 0.73
CA ALA A 78 5.42 38.64 -0.39
C ALA A 78 5.17 37.68 -1.57
N TRP A 79 5.69 36.45 -1.52
CA TRP A 79 5.54 35.47 -2.59
C TRP A 79 4.10 34.94 -2.68
N PRO A 80 3.39 35.13 -3.81
CA PRO A 80 1.98 34.73 -3.91
C PRO A 80 1.76 33.23 -4.14
N GLY A 81 2.78 32.50 -4.61
CA GLY A 81 2.72 31.04 -4.80
C GLY A 81 3.14 30.26 -3.56
N LEU A 82 3.37 28.96 -3.72
CA LEU A 82 3.99 28.14 -2.68
C LEU A 82 5.51 28.34 -2.69
N LEU A 83 6.12 28.27 -1.51
CA LEU A 83 7.58 28.18 -1.39
C LEU A 83 8.03 26.71 -1.54
N PRO A 84 9.28 26.47 -1.96
CA PRO A 84 9.82 25.09 -2.04
C PRO A 84 9.71 24.32 -0.72
N THR A 85 9.84 25.01 0.42
CA THR A 85 9.68 24.43 1.76
C THR A 85 8.24 23.99 2.09
N GLU A 86 7.24 24.55 1.40
CA GLU A 86 5.81 24.24 1.58
C GLU A 86 5.34 23.05 0.72
N VAL A 87 6.18 22.54 -0.20
CA VAL A 87 5.87 21.44 -1.12
C VAL A 87 6.72 20.21 -0.81
N VAL A 88 6.07 19.14 -0.35
CA VAL A 88 6.72 17.86 -0.04
C VAL A 88 6.74 16.97 -1.28
N ALA A 89 7.92 16.56 -1.71
CA ALA A 89 8.11 15.62 -2.82
C ALA A 89 8.84 14.37 -2.33
N ILE A 90 8.13 13.25 -2.33
CA ILE A 90 8.61 11.97 -1.81
C ILE A 90 8.92 11.04 -2.97
N THR A 91 10.07 10.38 -2.90
CA THR A 91 10.48 9.35 -3.86
C THR A 91 10.97 8.11 -3.14
N PHE A 92 11.01 6.97 -3.84
CA PHE A 92 11.41 5.71 -3.24
C PHE A 92 12.92 5.60 -2.92
N THR A 93 13.78 6.30 -3.66
CA THR A 93 15.25 6.21 -3.48
C THR A 93 15.90 7.59 -3.39
N ARG A 94 17.01 7.69 -2.65
CA ARG A 94 17.82 8.92 -2.59
C ARG A 94 18.27 9.39 -3.97
N LYS A 95 18.59 8.44 -4.87
CA LYS A 95 18.96 8.74 -6.26
C LYS A 95 17.79 9.34 -7.05
N ALA A 96 16.58 8.82 -6.88
CA ALA A 96 15.37 9.36 -7.50
C ALA A 96 15.05 10.77 -6.97
N ALA A 97 15.13 10.99 -5.65
CA ALA A 97 14.98 12.32 -5.04
C ALA A 97 15.99 13.33 -5.60
N ALA A 98 17.27 12.95 -5.71
CA ALA A 98 18.31 13.81 -6.27
C ALA A 98 18.03 14.13 -7.75
N ALA A 99 17.58 13.15 -8.53
CA ALA A 99 17.20 13.35 -9.93
C ALA A 99 15.99 14.28 -10.08
N LEU A 100 14.96 14.12 -9.25
CA LEU A 100 13.78 14.99 -9.22
C LEU A 100 14.15 16.43 -8.84
N ARG A 101 14.98 16.61 -7.80
CA ARG A 101 15.51 17.93 -7.39
C ARG A 101 16.29 18.60 -8.51
N SER A 102 17.15 17.86 -9.20
CA SER A 102 17.92 18.38 -10.35
C SER A 102 17.00 18.85 -11.48
N ARG A 103 15.93 18.11 -11.78
CA ARG A 103 14.92 18.50 -12.77
C ARG A 103 14.18 19.77 -12.36
N ILE A 104 13.70 19.84 -11.11
CA ILE A 104 13.04 21.04 -10.56
C ILE A 104 13.96 22.25 -10.67
N LYS A 105 15.23 22.11 -10.28
CA LYS A 105 16.23 23.19 -10.37
C LYS A 105 16.42 23.69 -11.80
N ARG A 106 16.54 22.78 -12.78
CA ARG A 106 16.62 23.16 -14.21
C ARG A 106 15.39 23.95 -14.66
N ARG A 107 14.19 23.47 -14.32
CA ARG A 107 12.92 24.13 -14.68
C ARG A 107 12.75 25.50 -14.01
N ILE A 108 13.24 25.68 -12.77
CA ILE A 108 13.27 27.00 -12.12
C ILE A 108 14.24 27.93 -12.86
N THR A 109 15.45 27.47 -13.20
CA THR A 109 16.43 28.29 -13.94
C THR A 109 15.90 28.70 -15.32
N ALA A 110 15.14 27.83 -15.99
CA ALA A 110 14.52 28.08 -17.30
C ALA A 110 13.56 29.29 -17.32
N ILE A 111 13.07 29.75 -16.15
CA ILE A 111 12.25 30.97 -16.03
C ILE A 111 12.99 32.21 -16.55
N ARG A 112 14.34 32.23 -16.50
CA ARG A 112 15.16 33.33 -17.05
C ARG A 112 15.02 33.50 -18.56
N GLY A 113 14.56 32.48 -19.28
CA GLY A 113 14.46 32.49 -20.73
C GLY A 113 15.78 32.28 -21.47
N GLU A 114 16.82 31.87 -20.75
CA GLU A 114 18.11 31.44 -21.32
C GLU A 114 18.04 29.94 -21.63
N ALA A 115 18.62 29.53 -22.76
CA ALA A 115 18.76 28.11 -23.08
C ALA A 115 19.69 27.46 -22.04
N VAL A 116 19.14 26.62 -21.17
CA VAL A 116 19.92 25.84 -20.20
C VAL A 116 20.43 24.59 -20.91
N GLU A 117 21.71 24.28 -20.77
CA GLU A 117 22.32 23.09 -21.39
C GLU A 117 21.62 21.80 -20.90
N GLY A 118 20.96 21.08 -21.81
CA GLY A 118 20.10 19.93 -21.50
C GLY A 118 18.63 20.24 -21.19
N ASP A 119 18.17 21.48 -21.43
CA ASP A 119 16.77 21.90 -21.45
C ASP A 119 16.30 22.09 -22.91
N ASP A 120 16.13 20.96 -23.60
CA ASP A 120 15.70 20.92 -25.00
C ASP A 120 14.19 21.22 -25.19
N GLU A 121 13.48 21.65 -24.13
CA GLU A 121 12.03 21.94 -24.17
C GLU A 121 11.71 23.34 -24.70
N GLY A 122 12.63 24.32 -24.56
CA GLY A 122 12.37 25.72 -24.96
C GLY A 122 11.24 26.43 -24.18
N ILE A 123 10.72 25.83 -23.10
CA ILE A 123 9.56 26.34 -22.35
C ILE A 123 10.00 27.39 -21.33
N VAL A 124 9.78 28.67 -21.67
CA VAL A 124 9.98 29.83 -20.78
C VAL A 124 8.65 30.25 -20.16
N ASP A 125 8.51 30.15 -18.83
CA ASP A 125 7.31 30.63 -18.13
C ASP A 125 7.25 32.17 -18.14
N VAL A 126 6.28 32.71 -18.87
CA VAL A 126 6.17 34.15 -19.11
C VAL A 126 5.61 34.95 -17.94
N ARG A 127 4.97 34.28 -16.95
CA ARG A 127 4.28 34.94 -15.83
C ARG A 127 5.22 35.85 -15.03
N TRP A 128 6.52 35.53 -15.06
CA TRP A 128 7.53 36.18 -14.25
C TRP A 128 8.67 36.84 -15.04
N ARG A 129 8.56 36.98 -16.37
CA ARG A 129 9.64 37.54 -17.23
C ARG A 129 10.22 38.87 -16.74
N GLY A 130 9.40 39.77 -16.20
CA GLY A 130 9.84 41.07 -15.67
C GLY A 130 10.53 41.01 -14.30
N ARG A 131 10.48 39.88 -13.59
CA ARG A 131 11.09 39.66 -12.26
C ARG A 131 11.82 38.32 -12.18
N ALA A 132 12.22 37.75 -13.32
CA ALA A 132 12.69 36.38 -13.42
C ALA A 132 13.93 36.15 -12.55
N GLU A 133 14.86 37.11 -12.51
CA GLU A 133 16.04 37.03 -11.63
C GLU A 133 15.67 36.89 -10.16
N GLY A 134 14.79 37.78 -9.65
CA GLY A 134 14.35 37.75 -8.26
C GLY A 134 13.58 36.47 -7.90
N VAL A 135 12.79 35.93 -8.83
CA VAL A 135 12.06 34.66 -8.65
C VAL A 135 13.03 33.48 -8.58
N VAL A 136 13.96 33.38 -9.53
CA VAL A 136 14.93 32.30 -9.57
C VAL A 136 15.86 32.35 -8.36
N ASP A 137 16.32 33.54 -7.97
CA ASP A 137 17.15 33.73 -6.78
C ASP A 137 16.41 33.27 -5.52
N LEU A 138 15.16 33.72 -5.31
CA LEU A 138 14.35 33.34 -4.17
C LEU A 138 14.11 31.82 -4.12
N LEU A 139 13.55 31.24 -5.20
CA LEU A 139 13.16 29.84 -5.23
C LEU A 139 14.38 28.91 -5.17
N SER A 140 15.47 29.24 -5.87
CA SER A 140 16.70 28.42 -5.83
C SER A 140 17.34 28.44 -4.45
N SER A 141 17.34 29.59 -3.76
CA SER A 141 17.90 29.69 -2.40
C SER A 141 17.16 28.83 -1.38
N LEU A 142 15.85 28.61 -1.57
CA LEU A 142 15.01 27.80 -0.69
C LEU A 142 14.89 26.34 -1.13
N LEU A 143 15.30 26.00 -2.35
CA LEU A 143 15.17 24.65 -2.91
C LEU A 143 16.11 23.64 -2.22
N ASP A 144 17.29 24.09 -1.77
CA ASP A 144 18.24 23.20 -1.09
C ASP A 144 17.66 22.67 0.23
N ASP A 145 16.88 23.51 0.92
CA ASP A 145 16.13 23.19 2.13
C ASP A 145 14.74 22.62 1.84
N ALA A 146 14.34 22.39 0.58
CA ALA A 146 13.02 21.82 0.28
C ALA A 146 12.94 20.32 0.64
N PRO A 147 11.78 19.82 1.10
CA PRO A 147 11.54 18.41 1.39
C PRO A 147 11.34 17.57 0.12
N VAL A 148 12.39 17.51 -0.72
CA VAL A 148 12.50 16.61 -1.88
C VAL A 148 13.42 15.45 -1.50
N THR A 149 12.85 14.38 -0.93
CA THR A 149 13.60 13.30 -0.26
C THR A 149 12.91 11.93 -0.36
N THR A 150 13.43 10.92 0.34
CA THR A 150 12.68 9.69 0.66
C THR A 150 11.77 9.90 1.88
N ILE A 151 10.84 8.96 2.14
CA ILE A 151 9.93 9.00 3.29
C ILE A 151 10.73 9.07 4.60
N ASP A 152 11.68 8.17 4.82
CA ASP A 152 12.45 8.13 6.07
C ASP A 152 13.27 9.40 6.32
N ALA A 153 13.83 9.99 5.26
CA ALA A 153 14.56 11.24 5.36
C ALA A 153 13.64 12.42 5.70
N PHE A 154 12.40 12.42 5.17
CA PHE A 154 11.39 13.40 5.52
C PHE A 154 10.94 13.26 6.98
N LEU A 155 10.67 12.04 7.44
CA LEU A 155 10.30 11.77 8.84
C LEU A 155 11.44 12.15 9.80
N ASN A 156 12.69 11.85 9.46
CA ASN A 156 13.85 12.25 10.26
C ASN A 156 13.94 13.77 10.37
N ARG A 157 13.74 14.50 9.27
CA ARG A 157 13.70 15.97 9.27
C ARG A 157 12.58 16.51 10.15
N LEU A 158 11.41 15.88 10.13
CA LEU A 158 10.25 16.28 10.93
C LEU A 158 10.49 16.09 12.43
N VAL A 159 11.15 14.99 12.79
CA VAL A 159 11.41 14.60 14.18
C VAL A 159 12.63 15.32 14.76
N ALA A 160 13.65 15.64 13.96
CA ALA A 160 14.93 16.20 14.40
C ALA A 160 14.82 17.35 15.42
N PRO A 161 13.93 18.36 15.26
CA PRO A 161 13.79 19.45 16.22
C PRO A 161 13.22 19.03 17.59
N TYR A 162 12.64 17.83 17.67
CA TYR A 162 11.91 17.32 18.83
C TYR A 162 12.53 16.04 19.41
N ILE A 163 13.72 15.61 18.95
CA ILE A 163 14.36 14.37 19.40
C ILE A 163 14.53 14.35 20.92
N ASP A 164 15.04 15.44 21.52
CA ASP A 164 15.29 15.51 22.97
C ASP A 164 14.02 15.35 23.81
N GLU A 165 12.88 15.82 23.29
CA GLU A 165 11.57 15.70 23.95
C GLU A 165 10.96 14.31 23.73
N LEU A 166 11.05 13.78 22.50
CA LEU A 166 10.47 12.49 22.11
C LEU A 166 11.28 11.30 22.65
N MET A 167 12.57 11.51 22.90
CA MET A 167 13.52 10.48 23.23
C MET A 167 14.51 11.02 24.27
N PRO A 168 14.13 11.06 25.56
CA PRO A 168 14.94 11.61 26.65
C PRO A 168 16.08 10.67 27.05
N ARG A 169 16.92 10.29 26.07
CA ARG A 169 18.16 9.53 26.25
C ARG A 169 19.21 10.08 25.30
N ARG A 170 20.49 9.84 25.61
CA ARG A 170 21.60 10.29 24.78
C ARG A 170 21.54 9.62 23.40
N VAL A 171 21.58 10.44 22.34
CA VAL A 171 21.67 10.00 20.94
C VAL A 171 23.00 10.49 20.38
N ASP A 172 23.94 9.55 20.16
CA ASP A 172 25.27 9.79 19.60
C ASP A 172 25.29 9.63 18.08
N GLY A 173 24.36 8.85 17.49
CA GLY A 173 24.29 8.71 16.04
C GLY A 173 23.28 7.66 15.53
N HIS A 174 23.28 7.44 14.22
CA HIS A 174 22.48 6.41 13.58
C HIS A 174 23.22 5.06 13.55
N VAL A 175 22.47 3.96 13.61
CA VAL A 175 23.05 2.63 13.39
C VAL A 175 23.59 2.51 11.95
N PRO A 176 24.85 2.09 11.76
CA PRO A 176 25.39 1.78 10.44
C PRO A 176 24.60 0.65 9.76
N GLU A 177 24.45 0.70 8.44
CA GLU A 177 23.66 -0.28 7.67
C GLU A 177 24.13 -1.74 7.90
N GLU A 178 25.44 -1.95 8.01
CA GLU A 178 26.06 -3.26 8.30
C GLU A 178 25.94 -3.69 9.78
N GLY A 179 25.71 -2.73 10.68
CA GLY A 179 25.68 -2.97 12.13
C GLY A 179 24.34 -3.52 12.65
N MET A 180 23.25 -3.33 11.90
CA MET A 180 21.90 -3.72 12.31
C MET A 180 21.74 -5.24 12.49
N GLU A 181 22.32 -6.04 11.61
CA GLU A 181 22.22 -7.51 11.70
C GLU A 181 22.87 -8.03 12.99
N THR A 182 24.05 -7.50 13.32
CA THR A 182 24.76 -7.85 14.56
C THR A 182 23.96 -7.46 15.80
N LEU A 183 23.27 -6.31 15.76
CA LEU A 183 22.41 -5.86 16.86
C LEU A 183 21.18 -6.75 17.01
N HIS A 184 20.54 -7.15 15.91
CA HIS A 184 19.43 -8.12 15.94
C HIS A 184 19.87 -9.44 16.57
N ASP A 185 21.02 -9.98 16.14
CA ASP A 185 21.53 -11.23 16.69
C ASP A 185 21.86 -11.11 18.18
N THR A 186 22.40 -9.97 18.61
CA THR A 186 22.69 -9.70 20.02
C THR A 186 21.40 -9.61 20.84
N ALA A 187 20.38 -8.92 20.33
CA ALA A 187 19.08 -8.77 21.00
C ALA A 187 18.35 -10.11 21.13
N ILE A 188 18.34 -10.90 20.05
CA ILE A 188 17.76 -12.25 20.05
C ILE A 188 18.51 -13.11 21.07
N ALA A 189 19.85 -13.12 21.03
CA ALA A 189 20.67 -13.88 21.98
C ALA A 189 20.44 -13.47 23.44
N ALA A 190 20.18 -12.18 23.72
CA ALA A 190 19.83 -11.71 25.06
C ALA A 190 18.53 -12.33 25.58
N VAL A 191 17.46 -12.33 24.76
CA VAL A 191 16.17 -12.96 25.13
C VAL A 191 16.29 -14.48 25.30
N TRP A 192 17.14 -15.14 24.49
CA TRP A 192 17.41 -16.56 24.65
C TRP A 192 18.23 -16.92 25.89
N ARG A 193 18.98 -15.96 26.46
CA ARG A 193 19.74 -16.15 27.70
C ARG A 193 18.90 -16.00 28.96
N LEU A 194 17.68 -15.44 28.87
CA LEU A 194 16.78 -15.30 30.02
C LEU A 194 16.52 -16.67 30.67
N ARG A 195 16.86 -16.81 31.95
CA ARG A 195 16.62 -18.04 32.73
C ARG A 195 15.52 -17.83 33.76
N THR A 196 15.43 -16.61 34.27
CA THR A 196 14.51 -16.25 35.34
C THR A 196 13.72 -14.99 34.97
N PRO A 197 12.53 -14.78 35.54
CA PRO A 197 11.77 -13.54 35.34
C PRO A 197 12.54 -12.29 35.77
N THR A 198 13.48 -12.41 36.71
CA THR A 198 14.35 -11.32 37.16
C THR A 198 15.32 -10.84 36.07
N ASP A 199 15.82 -11.74 35.22
CA ASP A 199 16.69 -11.38 34.09
C ASP A 199 15.93 -10.51 33.07
N ALA A 200 14.61 -10.69 32.96
CA ALA A 200 13.77 -9.96 32.02
C ALA A 200 13.61 -8.47 32.41
N THR A 201 13.72 -8.16 33.70
CA THR A 201 13.61 -6.79 34.22
C THR A 201 14.73 -5.88 33.70
N GLU A 202 15.94 -6.42 33.49
CA GLU A 202 17.09 -5.69 32.95
C GLU A 202 16.78 -5.12 31.55
N PHE A 203 16.05 -5.88 30.74
CA PHE A 203 15.62 -5.48 29.39
C PHE A 203 14.26 -4.78 29.36
N GLN A 204 13.70 -4.42 30.52
CA GLN A 204 12.35 -3.84 30.65
C GLN A 204 11.26 -4.69 29.96
N ILE A 205 11.42 -6.01 29.99
CA ILE A 205 10.46 -6.96 29.41
C ILE A 205 9.38 -7.24 30.46
N PRO A 206 8.10 -6.91 30.19
CA PRO A 206 7.01 -7.21 31.10
C PRO A 206 6.75 -8.72 31.10
N ASN A 207 6.33 -9.27 32.24
CA ASN A 207 5.96 -10.68 32.37
C ASN A 207 7.01 -11.67 31.85
N GLY A 208 8.24 -11.58 32.36
CA GLY A 208 9.37 -12.42 31.91
C GLY A 208 9.10 -13.93 31.92
N SER A 209 8.23 -14.44 32.80
CA SER A 209 7.79 -15.83 32.81
C SER A 209 7.07 -16.21 31.51
N ALA A 210 6.10 -15.40 31.08
CA ALA A 210 5.34 -15.63 29.85
C ALA A 210 6.25 -15.63 28.62
N VAL A 211 7.24 -14.73 28.58
CA VAL A 211 8.24 -14.69 27.50
C VAL A 211 9.08 -15.96 27.46
N ILE A 212 9.57 -16.43 28.62
CA ILE A 212 10.37 -17.66 28.69
C ILE A 212 9.55 -18.87 28.23
N GLU A 213 8.29 -18.96 28.63
CA GLU A 213 7.40 -20.05 28.21
C GLU A 213 7.09 -20.01 26.71
N ALA A 214 6.68 -18.84 26.19
CA ALA A 214 6.40 -18.64 24.75
C ALA A 214 7.64 -18.95 23.91
N ARG A 215 8.80 -18.47 24.34
CA ARG A 215 10.10 -18.74 23.71
C ARG A 215 10.38 -20.25 23.60
N ASN A 216 10.16 -20.98 24.69
CA ASN A 216 10.38 -22.43 24.71
C ASN A 216 9.38 -23.15 23.78
N ARG A 217 8.10 -22.74 23.78
CA ARG A 217 7.07 -23.29 22.88
C ARG A 217 7.40 -23.04 21.41
N VAL A 218 7.78 -21.82 21.04
CA VAL A 218 8.17 -21.45 19.67
C VAL A 218 9.40 -22.24 19.22
N SER A 219 10.41 -22.39 20.08
CA SER A 219 11.58 -23.20 19.75
C SER A 219 11.19 -24.64 19.46
N THR A 220 10.29 -25.24 20.23
CA THR A 220 9.82 -26.61 19.97
C THR A 220 9.00 -26.68 18.68
N ALA A 221 8.08 -25.74 18.47
CA ALA A 221 7.19 -25.69 17.30
C ALA A 221 7.94 -25.50 15.98
N LEU A 222 8.99 -24.67 15.96
CA LEU A 222 9.77 -24.39 14.75
C LEU A 222 10.90 -25.39 14.48
N GLY A 223 11.07 -26.43 15.31
CA GLY A 223 12.13 -27.43 15.15
C GLY A 223 13.51 -26.96 15.63
N GLY A 224 13.54 -26.04 16.59
CA GLY A 224 14.73 -25.66 17.35
C GLY A 224 15.11 -24.18 17.25
N HIS A 225 16.11 -23.82 18.04
CA HIS A 225 16.58 -22.44 18.20
C HIS A 225 17.05 -21.80 16.88
N GLY A 226 17.75 -22.55 16.02
CA GLY A 226 18.23 -22.02 14.74
C GLY A 226 17.10 -21.62 13.77
N ALA A 227 15.98 -22.35 13.78
CA ALA A 227 14.81 -21.99 12.98
C ALA A 227 14.08 -20.78 13.57
N ALA A 228 13.88 -20.77 14.89
CA ALA A 228 13.31 -19.62 15.60
C ALA A 228 14.15 -18.34 15.40
N HIS A 229 15.48 -18.44 15.44
CA HIS A 229 16.38 -17.31 15.18
C HIS A 229 16.18 -16.70 13.79
N ARG A 230 16.06 -17.54 12.75
CA ARG A 230 15.79 -17.04 11.39
C ARG A 230 14.45 -16.30 11.31
N VAL A 231 13.42 -16.82 11.97
CA VAL A 231 12.10 -16.18 12.04
C VAL A 231 12.20 -14.83 12.75
N PHE A 232 12.77 -14.77 13.95
CA PHE A 232 12.87 -13.52 14.71
C PHE A 232 13.81 -12.49 14.08
N SER A 233 14.91 -12.93 13.46
CA SER A 233 15.80 -12.05 12.70
C SER A 233 15.06 -11.43 11.51
N ALA A 234 14.28 -12.22 10.77
CA ALA A 234 13.43 -11.70 9.70
C ALA A 234 12.33 -10.76 10.22
N MET A 235 11.72 -11.07 11.38
CA MET A 235 10.71 -10.21 11.98
C MET A 235 11.29 -8.89 12.49
N LEU A 236 12.47 -8.87 13.12
CA LEU A 236 13.13 -7.64 13.56
C LEU A 236 13.51 -6.75 12.36
N ARG A 237 13.99 -7.35 11.26
CA ARG A 237 14.20 -6.60 9.99
C ARG A 237 12.91 -5.95 9.47
N ASN A 238 11.75 -6.53 9.82
CA ASN A 238 10.43 -6.15 9.34
C ASN A 238 9.53 -5.66 10.49
N GLY A 239 10.09 -5.07 11.55
CA GLY A 239 9.39 -4.77 12.81
C GLY A 239 8.11 -3.96 12.64
N ALA A 240 8.15 -2.93 11.79
CA ALA A 240 6.97 -2.09 11.50
C ALA A 240 5.79 -2.88 10.92
N PHE A 241 6.05 -3.83 10.01
CA PHE A 241 5.01 -4.69 9.43
C PHE A 241 4.46 -5.69 10.43
N VAL A 242 5.33 -6.27 11.25
CA VAL A 242 4.90 -7.20 12.30
C VAL A 242 4.01 -6.47 13.32
N ALA A 243 4.38 -5.24 13.71
CA ALA A 243 3.59 -4.42 14.60
C ALA A 243 2.23 -4.03 14.00
N GLU A 244 2.16 -3.80 12.69
CA GLU A 244 0.90 -3.52 11.99
C GLU A 244 0.01 -4.77 11.93
N ALA A 245 0.55 -5.91 11.51
CA ALA A 245 -0.17 -7.18 11.45
C ALA A 245 -0.70 -7.60 12.83
N ARG A 246 0.12 -7.42 13.88
CA ARG A 246 -0.31 -7.63 15.27
C ARG A 246 -1.46 -6.70 15.66
N ARG A 247 -1.39 -5.41 15.28
CA ARG A 247 -2.46 -4.45 15.61
C ARG A 247 -3.76 -4.79 14.89
N GLU A 248 -3.71 -5.16 13.61
CA GLU A 248 -4.89 -5.58 12.86
C GLU A 248 -5.57 -6.79 13.52
N LEU A 249 -4.79 -7.81 13.91
CA LEU A 249 -5.31 -8.98 14.62
C LEU A 249 -5.93 -8.61 15.97
N HIS A 250 -5.21 -7.88 16.83
CA HIS A 250 -5.78 -7.49 18.13
C HIS A 250 -6.97 -6.53 18.00
N THR A 251 -7.04 -5.72 16.94
CA THR A 251 -8.21 -4.85 16.72
C THR A 251 -9.45 -5.70 16.45
N SER A 252 -9.30 -6.76 15.65
CA SER A 252 -10.39 -7.71 15.37
C SER A 252 -10.88 -8.47 16.60
N THR A 253 -9.99 -8.70 17.59
CA THR A 253 -10.32 -9.37 18.86
C THR A 253 -10.57 -8.37 20.02
N HIS A 254 -10.78 -7.09 19.72
CA HIS A 254 -11.00 -6.02 20.70
C HIS A 254 -9.92 -5.89 21.78
N GLY A 255 -8.67 -6.25 21.45
CA GLY A 255 -7.49 -6.18 22.31
C GLY A 255 -7.15 -7.51 23.00
N GLN A 256 -7.88 -8.60 22.73
CA GLN A 256 -7.60 -9.93 23.28
C GLN A 256 -6.58 -10.70 22.43
N ALA A 257 -6.10 -11.84 22.95
CA ALA A 257 -5.17 -12.71 22.22
C ALA A 257 -5.77 -13.14 20.86
N VAL A 258 -4.88 -13.47 19.91
CA VAL A 258 -5.30 -14.00 18.61
C VAL A 258 -6.12 -15.28 18.82
N ASP A 259 -7.26 -15.37 18.15
CA ASP A 259 -8.17 -16.51 18.19
C ASP A 259 -8.41 -17.11 16.80
N GLU A 260 -9.15 -18.21 16.74
CA GLU A 260 -9.45 -18.88 15.47
C GLU A 260 -10.27 -17.97 14.54
N ALA A 261 -11.22 -17.22 15.08
CA ALA A 261 -12.12 -16.37 14.31
C ALA A 261 -11.39 -15.21 13.64
N SER A 262 -10.47 -14.55 14.35
CA SER A 262 -9.64 -13.46 13.82
C SER A 262 -8.69 -13.94 12.72
N LEU A 263 -8.08 -15.12 12.85
CA LEU A 263 -7.29 -15.72 11.77
C LEU A 263 -8.13 -16.03 10.54
N ARG A 264 -9.33 -16.63 10.72
CA ARG A 264 -10.26 -16.89 9.61
C ARG A 264 -10.65 -15.59 8.91
N ALA A 265 -11.05 -14.57 9.67
CA ALA A 265 -11.44 -13.27 9.14
C ALA A 265 -10.30 -12.58 8.38
N MET A 266 -9.07 -12.65 8.90
CA MET A 266 -7.88 -12.10 8.22
C MET A 266 -7.64 -12.80 6.87
N VAL A 267 -7.64 -14.14 6.84
CA VAL A 267 -7.42 -14.90 5.60
C VAL A 267 -8.55 -14.65 4.59
N ALA A 268 -9.80 -14.61 5.05
CA ALA A 268 -10.96 -14.29 4.23
C ALA A 268 -10.87 -12.88 3.62
N ALA A 269 -10.46 -11.87 4.41
CA ALA A 269 -10.27 -10.50 3.94
C ALA A 269 -9.15 -10.37 2.89
N LEU A 270 -8.15 -11.26 2.89
CA LEU A 270 -7.09 -11.29 1.87
C LEU A 270 -7.57 -11.87 0.53
N ALA A 271 -8.66 -12.64 0.52
CA ALA A 271 -9.24 -13.23 -0.68
C ALA A 271 -10.43 -12.44 -1.23
N GLY A 272 -11.25 -11.87 -0.34
CA GLY A 272 -12.57 -11.33 -0.62
C GLY A 272 -12.65 -10.28 -1.73
N GLY A 273 -13.84 -10.19 -2.34
CA GLY A 273 -14.19 -9.21 -3.36
C GLY A 273 -14.77 -9.84 -4.62
N GLN A 274 -15.43 -9.02 -5.43
CA GLN A 274 -16.16 -9.47 -6.63
C GLN A 274 -15.28 -10.23 -7.63
N ALA A 275 -14.01 -9.84 -7.78
CA ALA A 275 -13.08 -10.51 -8.69
C ALA A 275 -12.82 -11.97 -8.29
N PHE A 276 -12.81 -12.29 -6.99
CA PHE A 276 -12.62 -13.65 -6.53
C PHE A 276 -13.83 -14.52 -6.85
N THR A 277 -15.04 -14.01 -6.59
CA THR A 277 -16.28 -14.72 -6.93
C THR A 277 -16.42 -15.00 -8.43
N LEU A 278 -16.04 -14.03 -9.29
CA LEU A 278 -16.04 -14.24 -10.75
C LEU A 278 -15.07 -15.34 -11.16
N PHE A 279 -13.85 -15.36 -10.61
CA PHE A 279 -12.89 -16.42 -10.87
C PHE A 279 -13.40 -17.80 -10.45
N LEU A 280 -14.09 -17.91 -9.31
CA LEU A 280 -14.66 -19.18 -8.88
C LEU A 280 -15.75 -19.68 -9.83
N ASP A 281 -16.56 -18.78 -10.40
CA ASP A 281 -17.53 -19.14 -11.42
C ASP A 281 -16.85 -19.60 -12.71
N ASP A 282 -15.84 -18.88 -13.21
CA ASP A 282 -15.05 -19.28 -14.38
C ASP A 282 -14.42 -20.67 -14.19
N LEU A 283 -13.83 -20.91 -13.02
CA LEU A 283 -13.26 -22.21 -12.66
C LEU A 283 -14.34 -23.30 -12.64
N ARG A 284 -15.49 -23.04 -12.00
CA ARG A 284 -16.63 -23.96 -11.95
C ARG A 284 -17.10 -24.34 -13.34
N GLN A 285 -17.25 -23.36 -14.25
CA GLN A 285 -17.65 -23.62 -15.64
C GLN A 285 -16.62 -24.46 -16.40
N ALA A 286 -15.33 -24.16 -16.25
CA ALA A 286 -14.25 -24.92 -16.88
C ALA A 286 -14.20 -26.38 -16.38
N LEU A 287 -14.40 -26.60 -15.07
CA LEU A 287 -14.48 -27.93 -14.47
C LEU A 287 -15.70 -28.72 -14.97
N LEU A 288 -16.86 -28.08 -15.06
CA LEU A 288 -18.08 -28.68 -15.62
C LEU A 288 -17.91 -29.04 -17.11
N ALA A 289 -17.24 -28.19 -17.89
CA ALA A 289 -16.94 -28.45 -19.29
C ALA A 289 -16.00 -29.66 -19.46
N TRP A 290 -14.97 -29.78 -18.61
CA TRP A 290 -14.10 -30.96 -18.60
C TRP A 290 -14.87 -32.23 -18.22
N HIS A 291 -15.67 -32.17 -17.14
CA HIS A 291 -16.50 -33.31 -16.71
C HIS A 291 -17.49 -33.74 -17.80
N GLY A 292 -18.17 -32.78 -18.44
CA GLY A 292 -19.10 -33.02 -19.55
C GLY A 292 -18.41 -33.66 -20.75
N HIS A 293 -17.18 -33.26 -21.06
CA HIS A 293 -16.41 -33.87 -22.15
C HIS A 293 -16.07 -35.34 -21.85
N VAL A 294 -15.71 -35.71 -20.62
CA VAL A 294 -15.50 -37.12 -20.23
C VAL A 294 -16.78 -37.96 -20.42
N LEU A 295 -17.95 -37.39 -20.13
CA LEU A 295 -19.23 -38.08 -20.30
C LEU A 295 -19.58 -38.42 -21.76
N THR A 296 -19.01 -37.71 -22.74
CA THR A 296 -19.21 -38.04 -24.18
C THR A 296 -18.76 -39.47 -24.52
N ARG A 297 -17.83 -40.04 -23.74
CA ARG A 297 -17.36 -41.43 -23.84
C ARG A 297 -17.46 -42.16 -22.50
N ALA A 298 -18.55 -41.95 -21.76
CA ALA A 298 -18.76 -42.56 -20.43
C ALA A 298 -18.67 -44.09 -20.44
N GLN A 299 -19.18 -44.75 -21.49
CA GLN A 299 -19.13 -46.22 -21.63
C GLN A 299 -17.70 -46.77 -21.75
N ASP A 300 -16.77 -45.97 -22.26
CA ASP A 300 -15.36 -46.37 -22.43
C ASP A 300 -14.51 -46.04 -21.19
N HIS A 301 -14.85 -44.96 -20.48
CA HIS A 301 -13.95 -44.34 -19.51
C HIS A 301 -14.50 -44.25 -18.09
N VAL A 302 -15.81 -44.31 -17.87
CA VAL A 302 -16.43 -44.18 -16.54
C VAL A 302 -17.06 -45.50 -16.12
N THR A 303 -18.01 -46.02 -16.91
CA THR A 303 -18.77 -47.24 -16.57
C THR A 303 -17.86 -48.44 -16.25
N PRO A 304 -16.82 -48.77 -17.03
CA PRO A 304 -15.96 -49.92 -16.73
C PRO A 304 -15.18 -49.74 -15.42
N LYS A 305 -14.88 -48.50 -15.02
CA LYS A 305 -14.17 -48.20 -13.77
C LYS A 305 -15.08 -48.34 -12.57
N GLU A 306 -16.29 -47.80 -12.63
CA GLU A 306 -17.27 -47.97 -11.56
C GLU A 306 -17.69 -49.43 -11.38
N THR A 307 -17.91 -50.17 -12.48
CA THR A 307 -18.20 -51.61 -12.42
C THR A 307 -17.05 -52.41 -11.79
N ALA A 308 -15.80 -52.06 -12.09
CA ALA A 308 -14.64 -52.72 -11.49
C ALA A 308 -14.46 -52.40 -10.00
N LEU A 309 -14.88 -51.21 -9.55
CA LEU A 309 -14.82 -50.80 -8.14
C LEU A 309 -15.99 -51.37 -7.32
N GLY A 310 -17.14 -51.62 -7.93
CA GLY A 310 -18.34 -52.12 -7.26
C GLY A 310 -19.08 -51.07 -6.40
N HIS A 311 -18.63 -49.82 -6.44
CA HIS A 311 -19.24 -48.66 -5.77
C HIS A 311 -18.96 -47.39 -6.59
N ASP A 312 -19.61 -46.29 -6.22
CA ASP A 312 -19.57 -45.02 -6.96
C ASP A 312 -18.86 -43.87 -6.23
N GLN A 313 -18.30 -44.15 -5.04
CA GLN A 313 -17.46 -43.25 -4.25
C GLN A 313 -16.14 -42.91 -4.97
N THR A 314 -16.21 -41.97 -5.92
CA THR A 314 -15.09 -41.58 -6.79
C THR A 314 -14.97 -40.07 -6.93
N ARG A 315 -13.76 -39.60 -7.21
CA ARG A 315 -13.47 -38.19 -7.50
C ARG A 315 -14.30 -37.64 -8.66
N PHE A 316 -14.57 -38.47 -9.67
CA PHE A 316 -15.38 -38.09 -10.83
C PHE A 316 -16.80 -37.69 -10.43
N ARG A 317 -17.47 -38.50 -9.58
CA ARG A 317 -18.81 -38.16 -9.07
C ARG A 317 -18.79 -36.99 -8.10
N GLU A 318 -17.77 -36.90 -7.25
CA GLU A 318 -17.64 -35.75 -6.34
C GLU A 318 -17.42 -34.45 -7.12
N LEU A 319 -16.63 -34.45 -8.20
CA LEU A 319 -16.40 -33.25 -9.02
C LEU A 319 -17.71 -32.66 -9.53
N ARG A 320 -18.62 -33.51 -10.03
CA ARG A 320 -19.93 -33.07 -10.50
C ARG A 320 -20.75 -32.48 -9.37
N ARG A 321 -20.87 -33.21 -8.25
CA ARG A 321 -21.61 -32.76 -7.06
C ARG A 321 -21.08 -31.44 -6.52
N TRP A 322 -19.75 -31.28 -6.48
CA TRP A 322 -19.09 -30.09 -5.94
C TRP A 322 -19.37 -28.84 -6.78
N CYS A 323 -19.40 -29.00 -8.12
CA CYS A 323 -19.67 -27.90 -9.05
C CYS A 323 -21.17 -27.58 -9.21
N ASP A 324 -22.06 -28.53 -8.89
CA ASP A 324 -23.52 -28.31 -8.88
C ASP A 324 -24.00 -27.52 -7.65
N GLN A 325 -23.19 -27.42 -6.60
CA GLN A 325 -23.48 -26.58 -5.45
C GLN A 325 -23.39 -25.10 -5.80
N ASN A 326 -24.23 -24.28 -5.17
CA ASN A 326 -24.08 -22.82 -5.26
C ASN A 326 -22.76 -22.39 -4.64
N LEU A 327 -22.11 -21.41 -5.27
CA LEU A 327 -20.91 -20.80 -4.70
C LEU A 327 -21.28 -20.11 -3.37
N PRO A 328 -20.49 -20.32 -2.30
CA PRO A 328 -20.73 -19.65 -1.02
C PRO A 328 -20.65 -18.12 -1.16
N GLU A 329 -21.39 -17.39 -0.31
CA GLU A 329 -21.34 -15.93 -0.25
C GLU A 329 -20.11 -15.45 0.56
N ASP A 330 -19.78 -16.15 1.63
CA ASP A 330 -18.66 -15.80 2.51
C ASP A 330 -17.30 -16.17 1.89
N ALA A 331 -16.31 -15.28 2.03
CA ALA A 331 -14.99 -15.44 1.42
C ALA A 331 -14.19 -16.62 2.01
N TRP A 332 -14.40 -16.97 3.28
CA TRP A 332 -13.76 -18.14 3.90
C TRP A 332 -14.29 -19.43 3.27
N ASP A 333 -15.60 -19.56 3.13
CA ASP A 333 -16.23 -20.72 2.52
C ASP A 333 -15.91 -20.82 1.02
N GLN A 334 -15.77 -19.69 0.34
CA GLN A 334 -15.26 -19.62 -1.04
C GLN A 334 -13.83 -20.17 -1.18
N LEU A 335 -12.93 -19.84 -0.25
CA LEU A 335 -11.57 -20.41 -0.23
C LEU A 335 -11.60 -21.92 0.00
N ARG A 336 -12.45 -22.40 0.91
CA ARG A 336 -12.63 -23.84 1.15
C ARG A 336 -13.21 -24.56 -0.05
N TRP A 337 -14.17 -23.93 -0.76
CA TRP A 337 -14.71 -24.45 -2.01
C TRP A 337 -13.62 -24.59 -3.08
N LEU A 338 -12.77 -23.57 -3.24
CA LEU A 338 -11.64 -23.57 -4.17
C LEU A 338 -10.67 -24.70 -3.87
N TYR A 339 -10.25 -24.85 -2.61
CA TYR A 339 -9.40 -25.97 -2.23
C TYR A 339 -10.07 -27.30 -2.54
N GLY A 340 -11.36 -27.43 -2.27
CA GLY A 340 -12.10 -28.65 -2.55
C GLY A 340 -12.04 -29.07 -4.02
N ALA A 341 -12.32 -28.12 -4.91
CA ALA A 341 -12.23 -28.33 -6.35
C ALA A 341 -10.80 -28.72 -6.79
N LEU A 342 -9.77 -28.08 -6.23
CA LEU A 342 -8.38 -28.39 -6.52
C LEU A 342 -7.95 -29.75 -5.96
N ARG A 343 -8.39 -30.11 -4.75
CA ARG A 343 -8.09 -31.39 -4.11
C ARG A 343 -8.70 -32.56 -4.87
N ILE A 344 -9.86 -32.38 -5.51
CA ILE A 344 -10.48 -33.37 -6.40
C ILE A 344 -9.65 -33.57 -7.67
N THR A 345 -9.17 -32.47 -8.29
CA THR A 345 -8.56 -32.46 -9.63
C THR A 345 -7.03 -32.61 -9.64
N MET A 346 -6.38 -32.41 -8.50
CA MET A 346 -4.94 -32.46 -8.31
C MET A 346 -4.54 -33.42 -7.17
N SER A 347 -3.35 -34.01 -7.29
CA SER A 347 -2.76 -34.77 -6.20
C SER A 347 -2.25 -33.85 -5.10
N GLU A 348 -2.31 -34.30 -3.85
CA GLU A 348 -1.85 -33.54 -2.67
C GLU A 348 -0.44 -32.96 -2.85
N THR A 349 0.51 -33.77 -3.33
CA THR A 349 1.90 -33.34 -3.56
C THR A 349 2.06 -32.20 -4.57
N ASN A 350 1.17 -32.12 -5.57
CA ASN A 350 1.23 -31.05 -6.57
C ASN A 350 0.51 -29.81 -6.08
N LEU A 351 -0.56 -29.99 -5.31
CA LEU A 351 -1.28 -28.90 -4.66
C LEU A 351 -0.39 -28.18 -3.64
N SER A 352 0.33 -28.92 -2.80
CA SER A 352 1.28 -28.34 -1.83
C SER A 352 2.46 -27.62 -2.46
N LYS A 353 2.86 -28.02 -3.68
CA LYS A 353 3.89 -27.34 -4.49
C LYS A 353 3.35 -26.16 -5.31
N GLY A 354 2.04 -25.90 -5.30
CA GLY A 354 1.42 -24.87 -6.14
C GLY A 354 1.55 -25.15 -7.65
N ALA A 355 1.68 -26.42 -8.04
CA ALA A 355 1.92 -26.82 -9.43
C ALA A 355 0.60 -26.94 -10.22
N PHE A 356 -0.13 -25.84 -10.38
CA PHE A 356 -1.48 -25.81 -10.99
C PHE A 356 -1.53 -26.32 -12.44
N ALA A 357 -0.41 -26.28 -13.17
CA ALA A 357 -0.29 -26.91 -14.48
C ALA A 357 -0.49 -28.44 -14.46
N SER A 358 -0.37 -29.05 -13.28
CA SER A 358 -0.54 -30.49 -13.06
C SER A 358 -1.99 -30.91 -12.79
N CYS A 359 -2.97 -30.01 -12.94
CA CYS A 359 -4.39 -30.37 -12.98
C CYS A 359 -4.66 -31.50 -13.99
N PHE A 360 -5.51 -32.44 -13.60
CA PHE A 360 -5.84 -33.62 -14.41
C PHE A 360 -4.60 -34.41 -14.87
N PRO A 361 -3.90 -35.11 -13.96
CA PRO A 361 -2.71 -35.88 -14.29
C PRO A 361 -3.03 -36.95 -15.36
N ASN A 362 -2.26 -36.96 -16.46
CA ASN A 362 -2.45 -37.86 -17.60
C ASN A 362 -3.89 -37.81 -18.20
N ASN A 363 -4.49 -36.62 -18.25
CA ASN A 363 -5.86 -36.40 -18.75
C ASN A 363 -6.94 -37.16 -17.97
N ALA A 364 -6.69 -37.45 -16.68
CA ALA A 364 -7.62 -38.09 -15.76
C ALA A 364 -7.53 -37.45 -14.37
N LEU A 365 -8.36 -37.93 -13.44
CA LEU A 365 -8.31 -37.51 -12.04
C LEU A 365 -7.22 -38.26 -11.24
N PRO A 366 -6.72 -37.68 -10.14
CA PRO A 366 -5.74 -38.31 -9.26
C PRO A 366 -6.27 -39.58 -8.58
N LYS A 367 -5.37 -40.30 -7.90
CA LYS A 367 -5.69 -41.55 -7.16
C LYS A 367 -5.03 -41.63 -5.77
N ASP A 368 -4.51 -40.51 -5.28
CA ASP A 368 -3.86 -40.41 -3.97
C ASP A 368 -4.89 -40.40 -2.81
N GLY A 369 -4.42 -40.83 -1.62
CA GLY A 369 -5.22 -40.86 -0.39
C GLY A 369 -6.33 -41.92 -0.36
N GLY A 370 -6.17 -43.02 -1.10
CA GLY A 370 -7.18 -44.07 -1.20
C GLY A 370 -8.43 -43.69 -2.00
N TRP A 371 -8.49 -42.49 -2.59
CA TRP A 371 -9.68 -41.99 -3.29
C TRP A 371 -9.60 -42.24 -4.81
N PRO A 372 -10.43 -43.14 -5.39
CA PRO A 372 -10.35 -43.50 -6.81
C PRO A 372 -10.74 -42.35 -7.75
N ALA A 373 -10.06 -42.27 -8.89
CA ALA A 373 -10.33 -41.29 -9.95
C ALA A 373 -11.76 -41.36 -10.51
N GLY A 374 -12.36 -42.54 -10.62
CA GLY A 374 -13.67 -42.76 -11.24
C GLY A 374 -13.72 -42.63 -12.77
N CYS A 375 -12.61 -42.24 -13.41
CA CYS A 375 -12.49 -42.14 -14.86
C CYS A 375 -11.19 -42.78 -15.39
N GLY A 376 -11.18 -43.15 -16.66
CA GLY A 376 -10.03 -43.68 -17.39
C GLY A 376 -9.02 -42.60 -17.75
N ALA A 377 -7.75 -42.99 -17.88
CA ALA A 377 -6.66 -42.14 -18.36
C ALA A 377 -6.35 -42.48 -19.83
N PRO A 378 -6.98 -41.79 -20.80
CA PRO A 378 -6.78 -42.09 -22.21
C PRO A 378 -5.35 -41.73 -22.62
N LYS A 379 -4.66 -42.67 -23.26
CA LYS A 379 -3.30 -42.48 -23.77
C LYS A 379 -3.32 -42.40 -25.29
N ARG A 380 -2.53 -41.46 -25.84
CA ARG A 380 -2.22 -41.44 -27.27
C ARG A 380 -1.43 -42.71 -27.63
N SER A 381 -1.81 -43.33 -28.74
CA SER A 381 -1.17 -44.54 -29.28
C SER A 381 -1.00 -44.39 -30.78
N LYS A 382 0.07 -44.95 -31.36
CA LYS A 382 0.33 -44.89 -32.82
C LYS A 382 -0.79 -45.47 -33.68
N ASN A 383 -1.60 -46.37 -33.12
CA ASN A 383 -2.74 -47.03 -33.79
C ASN A 383 -4.09 -46.48 -33.30
N ALA A 384 -4.14 -45.26 -32.73
CA ALA A 384 -5.41 -44.65 -32.32
C ALA A 384 -6.23 -44.23 -33.54
N ASP A 385 -7.53 -44.50 -33.51
CA ASP A 385 -8.50 -43.99 -34.48
C ASP A 385 -8.75 -42.49 -34.29
N GLU A 386 -9.25 -41.84 -35.34
CA GLU A 386 -9.51 -40.40 -35.37
C GLU A 386 -10.45 -39.96 -34.24
N ALA A 387 -11.47 -40.76 -33.92
CA ALA A 387 -12.41 -40.49 -32.84
C ALA A 387 -11.74 -40.51 -31.44
N LYS A 388 -10.74 -41.37 -31.21
CA LYS A 388 -9.98 -41.39 -29.94
C LYS A 388 -9.00 -40.22 -29.86
N LEU A 389 -8.37 -39.84 -30.97
CA LEU A 389 -7.51 -38.66 -31.02
C LEU A 389 -8.31 -37.38 -30.75
N ALA A 390 -9.44 -37.18 -31.43
CA ALA A 390 -10.33 -36.03 -31.21
C ALA A 390 -10.83 -35.94 -29.76
N TYR A 391 -11.12 -37.09 -29.12
CA TYR A 391 -11.50 -37.12 -27.71
C TYR A 391 -10.36 -36.68 -26.78
N ILE A 392 -9.13 -37.16 -27.02
CA ILE A 392 -7.96 -36.75 -26.23
C ILE A 392 -7.66 -35.26 -26.44
N ASP A 393 -7.71 -34.77 -27.67
CA ASP A 393 -7.47 -33.37 -28.00
C ASP A 393 -8.50 -32.46 -27.31
N GLY A 394 -9.77 -32.89 -27.27
CA GLY A 394 -10.81 -32.20 -26.49
C GLY A 394 -10.53 -32.19 -24.98
N LEU A 395 -10.02 -33.29 -24.41
CA LEU A 395 -9.60 -33.32 -23.00
C LEU A 395 -8.42 -32.38 -22.73
N GLU A 396 -7.43 -32.37 -23.63
CA GLU A 396 -6.26 -31.48 -23.55
C GLU A 396 -6.70 -30.01 -23.63
N ALA A 397 -7.65 -29.68 -24.51
CA ALA A 397 -8.22 -28.33 -24.60
C ALA A 397 -8.95 -27.92 -23.32
N ARG A 398 -9.85 -28.76 -22.77
CA ARG A 398 -10.56 -28.46 -21.52
C ARG A 398 -9.63 -28.39 -20.31
N LYS A 399 -8.57 -29.20 -20.30
CA LYS A 399 -7.50 -29.09 -19.31
C LYS A 399 -6.76 -27.75 -19.45
N ALA A 400 -6.45 -27.33 -20.68
CA ALA A 400 -5.81 -26.05 -20.92
C ALA A 400 -6.69 -24.87 -20.46
N ASP A 401 -8.01 -24.94 -20.67
CA ASP A 401 -8.97 -23.93 -20.16
C ASP A 401 -8.78 -23.73 -18.64
N VAL A 402 -8.76 -24.82 -17.86
CA VAL A 402 -8.56 -24.78 -16.40
C VAL A 402 -7.17 -24.28 -16.02
N VAL A 403 -6.12 -24.76 -16.69
CA VAL A 403 -4.74 -24.36 -16.38
C VAL A 403 -4.50 -22.88 -16.71
N SER A 404 -5.11 -22.37 -17.79
CA SER A 404 -4.94 -20.98 -18.22
C SER A 404 -5.46 -19.98 -17.19
N LEU A 405 -6.52 -20.34 -16.43
CA LEU A 405 -6.99 -19.53 -15.31
C LEU A 405 -5.88 -19.28 -14.28
N PHE A 406 -4.99 -20.24 -14.04
CA PHE A 406 -3.90 -20.10 -13.09
C PHE A 406 -2.64 -19.47 -13.69
N GLU A 407 -2.66 -18.93 -14.92
CA GLU A 407 -1.56 -18.11 -15.44
C GLU A 407 -1.54 -16.72 -14.78
N VAL A 408 -2.71 -16.24 -14.33
CA VAL A 408 -2.85 -14.98 -13.60
C VAL A 408 -2.26 -15.13 -12.19
N PRO A 409 -1.29 -14.28 -11.77
CA PRO A 409 -0.66 -14.38 -10.45
C PRO A 409 -1.64 -14.31 -9.27
N GLN A 410 -2.70 -13.50 -9.39
CA GLN A 410 -3.74 -13.36 -8.38
C GLN A 410 -4.50 -14.68 -8.11
N HIS A 411 -4.74 -15.49 -9.13
CA HIS A 411 -5.49 -16.74 -8.99
C HIS A 411 -4.66 -17.80 -8.27
N ARG A 412 -3.34 -17.83 -8.52
CA ARG A 412 -2.39 -18.65 -7.75
C ARG A 412 -2.33 -18.24 -6.29
N TRP A 413 -2.41 -16.93 -6.03
CA TRP A 413 -2.46 -16.40 -4.68
C TRP A 413 -3.71 -16.88 -3.93
N TRP A 414 -4.90 -16.80 -4.54
CA TRP A 414 -6.12 -17.34 -3.93
C TRP A 414 -6.03 -18.85 -3.67
N ALA A 415 -5.46 -19.62 -4.58
CA ALA A 415 -5.23 -21.04 -4.34
C ALA A 415 -4.23 -21.31 -3.19
N THR A 416 -3.25 -20.43 -3.00
CA THR A 416 -2.34 -20.50 -1.83
C THR A 416 -3.10 -20.22 -0.53
N LEU A 417 -3.98 -19.21 -0.53
CA LEU A 417 -4.87 -18.92 0.60
C LEU A 417 -5.84 -20.07 0.88
N ALA A 418 -6.32 -20.76 -0.15
CA ALA A 418 -7.18 -21.92 -0.01
C ALA A 418 -6.45 -23.08 0.69
N THR A 419 -5.17 -23.30 0.40
CA THR A 419 -4.33 -24.26 1.14
C THR A 419 -4.15 -23.83 2.60
N VAL A 420 -3.96 -22.53 2.87
CA VAL A 420 -3.91 -22.02 4.26
C VAL A 420 -5.23 -22.27 5.00
N ALA A 421 -6.37 -22.04 4.34
CA ALA A 421 -7.68 -22.29 4.94
C ALA A 421 -7.83 -23.76 5.38
N MET A 422 -7.30 -24.70 4.61
CA MET A 422 -7.30 -26.12 4.95
C MET A 422 -6.31 -26.51 6.04
N GLU A 423 -5.14 -25.86 6.10
CA GLU A 423 -4.20 -26.07 7.20
C GLU A 423 -4.79 -25.61 8.54
N LEU A 424 -5.62 -24.56 8.52
CA LEU A 424 -6.32 -24.05 9.70
C LEU A 424 -7.54 -24.90 10.05
N GLU A 425 -8.31 -25.36 9.06
CA GLU A 425 -9.50 -26.17 9.28
C GLU A 425 -9.57 -27.35 8.31
N PRO A 426 -8.93 -28.48 8.65
CA PRO A 426 -8.94 -29.66 7.78
C PRO A 426 -10.33 -30.28 7.73
N GLY A 427 -10.65 -30.86 6.58
CA GLY A 427 -11.92 -31.50 6.33
C GLY A 427 -12.85 -30.68 5.43
N LEU A 428 -13.50 -31.37 4.50
CA LEU A 428 -14.53 -30.83 3.63
C LEU A 428 -15.70 -31.82 3.54
N PRO A 429 -16.94 -31.35 3.32
CA PRO A 429 -18.14 -32.18 3.27
C PRO A 429 -18.29 -32.96 1.95
N TYR A 430 -17.26 -33.73 1.58
CA TYR A 430 -17.34 -34.65 0.44
C TYR A 430 -18.30 -35.80 0.72
N THR A 431 -18.96 -36.31 -0.33
CA THR A 431 -19.95 -37.41 -0.21
C THR A 431 -19.50 -38.67 -0.93
N PHE A 432 -18.90 -38.55 -2.11
CA PHE A 432 -18.41 -39.67 -2.90
C PHE A 432 -16.96 -40.01 -2.56
N VAL A 433 -16.67 -40.16 -1.26
CA VAL A 433 -15.36 -40.53 -0.71
C VAL A 433 -15.47 -41.87 0.02
N PRO A 434 -14.56 -42.83 -0.23
CA PRO A 434 -14.49 -44.07 0.53
C PRO A 434 -14.27 -43.83 2.02
N ALA A 435 -14.88 -44.66 2.88
CA ALA A 435 -14.80 -44.50 4.34
C ALA A 435 -13.37 -44.68 4.90
N ASP A 436 -12.51 -45.39 4.17
CA ASP A 436 -11.11 -45.66 4.48
C ASP A 436 -10.14 -44.67 3.81
N ALA A 437 -10.64 -43.64 3.12
CA ALA A 437 -9.81 -42.65 2.46
C ALA A 437 -9.11 -41.73 3.46
N ASP A 438 -7.79 -41.78 3.49
CA ASP A 438 -6.94 -40.89 4.28
C ASP A 438 -6.67 -39.60 3.50
N LEU A 439 -7.59 -38.64 3.63
CA LEU A 439 -7.55 -37.36 2.89
C LEU A 439 -7.17 -36.17 3.75
N TRP A 440 -7.44 -36.24 5.06
CA TRP A 440 -7.43 -35.09 5.94
C TRP A 440 -6.36 -35.25 7.01
N PRO A 441 -5.38 -34.34 7.08
CA PRO A 441 -4.41 -34.36 8.16
C PRO A 441 -5.09 -34.09 9.51
N SER A 442 -4.51 -34.64 10.57
CA SER A 442 -4.95 -34.37 11.94
C SER A 442 -4.34 -33.05 12.44
N THR A 443 -5.11 -32.27 13.20
CA THR A 443 -4.64 -30.98 13.74
C THR A 443 -3.70 -31.16 14.93
N LEU A 444 -2.67 -30.32 15.00
CA LEU A 444 -1.80 -30.23 16.16
C LEU A 444 -2.50 -29.49 17.32
N ASN A 445 -2.16 -29.88 18.54
CA ASN A 445 -2.58 -29.17 19.74
C ASN A 445 -1.51 -28.15 20.14
N HIS A 446 -1.94 -27.01 20.71
CA HIS A 446 -1.05 -26.02 21.29
C HIS A 446 -1.29 -25.90 22.81
N PRO A 447 -0.26 -26.11 23.64
CA PRO A 447 1.13 -26.44 23.29
C PRO A 447 1.27 -27.85 22.70
N LEU A 448 2.39 -28.09 22.00
CA LEU A 448 2.71 -29.43 21.49
C LEU A 448 2.74 -30.47 22.62
N PRO A 449 2.21 -31.68 22.39
CA PRO A 449 2.27 -32.76 23.37
C PRO A 449 3.72 -33.22 23.61
N VAL A 450 3.96 -33.81 24.79
CA VAL A 450 5.29 -34.33 25.18
C VAL A 450 5.72 -35.51 24.30
N ALA A 451 4.77 -36.35 23.89
CA ALA A 451 5.01 -37.41 22.92
C ALA A 451 4.77 -36.90 21.49
N PRO A 452 5.67 -37.20 20.53
CA PRO A 452 5.50 -36.76 19.15
C PRO A 452 4.23 -37.38 18.56
N PRO A 453 3.31 -36.57 17.99
CA PRO A 453 2.12 -37.09 17.34
C PRO A 453 2.49 -37.87 16.06
N GLU A 454 1.74 -38.93 15.77
CA GLU A 454 1.93 -39.77 14.58
C GLU A 454 0.92 -39.41 13.48
N GLY A 455 1.25 -39.73 12.22
CA GLY A 455 0.35 -39.56 11.07
C GLY A 455 0.63 -38.32 10.21
N ASN A 456 -0.31 -38.02 9.29
CA ASN A 456 -0.29 -36.79 8.51
C ASN A 456 -0.84 -35.65 9.38
N LEU A 457 -0.04 -34.61 9.61
CA LEU A 457 -0.33 -33.56 10.59
C LEU A 457 -0.43 -32.21 9.90
N CYS A 458 -1.36 -31.39 10.38
CA CYS A 458 -1.48 -29.99 10.00
C CYS A 458 -1.49 -29.12 11.26
N THR A 459 -1.29 -27.82 11.06
CA THR A 459 -1.27 -26.89 12.20
C THR A 459 -2.62 -26.86 12.93
N GLY A 460 -3.71 -26.59 12.23
CA GLY A 460 -5.01 -26.32 12.83
C GLY A 460 -5.10 -24.89 13.38
N ALA A 461 -6.33 -24.35 13.42
CA ALA A 461 -6.58 -22.95 13.78
C ALA A 461 -6.13 -22.62 15.20
N SER A 462 -6.46 -23.48 16.17
CA SER A 462 -6.05 -23.32 17.57
C SER A 462 -4.53 -23.24 17.72
N PHE A 463 -3.80 -24.12 17.03
CA PHE A 463 -2.35 -24.13 17.08
C PHE A 463 -1.73 -22.91 16.43
N ALA A 464 -2.23 -22.54 15.25
CA ALA A 464 -1.75 -21.37 14.53
C ALA A 464 -1.97 -20.09 15.34
N ALA A 465 -3.13 -19.94 16.00
CA ALA A 465 -3.43 -18.79 16.86
C ALA A 465 -2.49 -18.73 18.07
N GLY A 466 -2.31 -19.85 18.78
CA GLY A 466 -1.39 -19.92 19.92
C GLY A 466 0.06 -19.65 19.55
N LEU A 467 0.54 -20.24 18.45
CA LEU A 467 1.89 -20.02 17.96
C LEU A 467 2.11 -18.56 17.52
N MET A 468 1.10 -17.95 16.89
CA MET A 468 1.17 -16.54 16.47
C MET A 468 1.32 -15.61 17.68
N GLU A 469 0.54 -15.84 18.74
CA GLU A 469 0.64 -15.07 19.98
C GLU A 469 2.03 -15.25 20.63
N ASP A 470 2.53 -16.49 20.72
CA ASP A 470 3.86 -16.75 21.27
C ASP A 470 4.96 -16.05 20.45
N VAL A 471 4.84 -16.07 19.13
CA VAL A 471 5.75 -15.36 18.22
C VAL A 471 5.69 -13.85 18.45
N PHE A 472 4.51 -13.26 18.67
CA PHE A 472 4.38 -11.84 18.99
C PHE A 472 4.98 -11.48 20.35
N VAL A 473 4.76 -12.29 21.38
CA VAL A 473 5.31 -12.10 22.72
C VAL A 473 6.84 -12.10 22.68
N VAL A 474 7.44 -13.09 22.02
CA VAL A 474 8.90 -13.20 21.92
C VAL A 474 9.49 -12.11 21.03
N HIS A 475 8.81 -11.74 19.93
CA HIS A 475 9.25 -10.64 19.08
C HIS A 475 9.22 -9.30 19.83
N GLU A 476 8.20 -9.03 20.63
CA GLU A 476 8.15 -7.81 21.46
C GLU A 476 9.30 -7.78 22.46
N ALA A 477 9.60 -8.91 23.12
CA ALA A 477 10.74 -9.04 24.01
C ALA A 477 12.07 -8.76 23.29
N ASN A 478 12.25 -9.30 22.08
CA ASN A 478 13.43 -9.04 21.24
C ASN A 478 13.54 -7.55 20.87
N GLY A 479 12.43 -6.90 20.52
CA GLY A 479 12.40 -5.47 20.22
C GLY A 479 12.76 -4.60 21.43
N ARG A 480 12.29 -4.98 22.62
CA ARG A 480 12.66 -4.31 23.89
C ARG A 480 14.16 -4.47 24.19
N ALA A 481 14.68 -5.68 24.10
CA ALA A 481 16.11 -5.94 24.27
C ALA A 481 16.95 -5.14 23.26
N LEU A 482 16.54 -5.10 21.99
CA LEU A 482 17.18 -4.30 20.96
C LEU A 482 17.18 -2.80 21.31
N ASN A 483 16.06 -2.28 21.81
CA ASN A 483 15.95 -0.87 22.20
C ASN A 483 16.87 -0.49 23.37
N ILE A 484 17.09 -1.40 24.33
CA ILE A 484 18.04 -1.21 25.44
C ILE A 484 19.48 -1.26 24.92
N ILE A 485 19.83 -2.25 24.11
CA ILE A 485 21.18 -2.36 23.51
C ILE A 485 21.51 -1.12 22.66
N LYS A 486 20.54 -0.61 21.90
CA LYS A 486 20.68 0.65 21.16
C LYS A 486 20.87 1.85 22.10
N ALA A 487 20.13 1.90 23.21
CA ALA A 487 20.23 2.98 24.20
C ALA A 487 21.63 3.07 24.81
N GLU A 488 22.19 1.93 25.22
CA GLU A 488 23.53 1.85 25.82
C GLU A 488 24.63 2.35 24.88
N ARG A 489 24.42 2.18 23.58
CA ARG A 489 25.36 2.61 22.52
C ARG A 489 25.06 4.02 21.99
N GLY A 490 24.01 4.69 22.48
CA GLY A 490 23.58 5.98 21.97
C GLY A 490 23.09 5.95 20.51
N LEU A 491 22.60 4.81 20.03
CA LEU A 491 22.22 4.64 18.62
C LEU A 491 20.70 4.73 18.40
N ILE A 492 20.32 5.23 17.23
CA ILE A 492 18.95 5.20 16.70
C ILE A 492 18.91 4.62 15.29
N ASP A 493 17.82 3.94 14.95
CA ASP A 493 17.57 3.44 13.59
C ASP A 493 16.36 4.13 12.93
N PHE A 494 16.03 3.73 11.70
CA PHE A 494 14.88 4.28 10.98
C PHE A 494 13.53 3.95 11.65
N GLU A 495 13.43 2.81 12.34
CA GLU A 495 12.21 2.44 13.05
C GLU A 495 11.98 3.32 14.29
N ASP A 496 13.06 3.67 15.00
CA ASP A 496 13.01 4.67 16.08
C ASP A 496 12.50 6.02 15.57
N VAL A 497 13.00 6.48 14.42
CA VAL A 497 12.54 7.72 13.78
C VAL A 497 11.05 7.63 13.42
N GLN A 498 10.60 6.52 12.85
CA GLN A 498 9.18 6.32 12.52
C GLN A 498 8.30 6.31 13.78
N ARG A 499 8.75 5.70 14.87
CA ARG A 499 8.07 5.70 16.17
C ARG A 499 7.97 7.11 16.77
N MET A 500 9.05 7.88 16.73
CA MET A 500 9.04 9.28 17.16
C MET A 500 8.13 10.14 16.27
N ALA A 501 8.12 9.92 14.97
CA ALA A 501 7.18 10.57 14.06
C ALA A 501 5.73 10.19 14.38
N ALA A 502 5.46 8.92 14.72
CA ALA A 502 4.13 8.48 15.13
C ALA A 502 3.64 9.19 16.41
N ASP A 503 4.54 9.36 17.38
CA ASP A 503 4.28 10.10 18.62
C ASP A 503 4.01 11.59 18.34
N LEU A 504 4.90 12.21 17.55
CA LEU A 504 4.80 13.62 17.14
C LEU A 504 3.50 13.95 16.39
N LEU A 505 3.04 13.02 15.56
CA LEU A 505 1.87 13.18 14.70
C LEU A 505 0.57 12.65 15.32
N LEU A 506 0.62 12.19 16.59
CA LEU A 506 -0.49 11.52 17.25
C LEU A 506 -1.10 10.41 16.38
N ALA A 507 -0.25 9.66 15.67
CA ALA A 507 -0.64 8.43 14.97
C ALA A 507 -0.78 7.25 15.94
N ARG A 508 -0.30 7.44 17.18
CA ARG A 508 -0.43 6.58 18.35
C ARG A 508 -0.29 7.44 19.62
N CYS A 509 -0.60 6.88 20.77
CA CYS A 509 -0.26 7.50 22.05
C CYS A 509 1.27 7.62 22.20
N PRO A 510 1.83 8.81 22.50
CA PRO A 510 3.26 8.97 22.67
C PRO A 510 3.83 8.05 23.75
N GLU A 511 5.00 7.46 23.51
CA GLU A 511 5.58 6.43 24.40
C GLU A 511 5.82 6.98 25.82
N ALA A 512 6.19 8.26 25.94
CA ALA A 512 6.47 8.93 27.22
C ALA A 512 5.28 8.94 28.19
N TYR A 513 4.04 8.79 27.70
CA TYR A 513 2.83 8.78 28.53
C TYR A 513 2.16 7.41 28.63
N ARG A 514 2.79 6.36 28.08
CA ARG A 514 2.35 4.98 28.29
C ARG A 514 2.71 4.50 29.70
N ARG A 515 2.36 3.25 30.02
CA ARG A 515 2.76 2.53 31.24
C ARG A 515 2.16 3.11 32.53
N GLY A 516 0.85 3.37 32.51
CA GLY A 516 0.09 3.80 33.69
C GLY A 516 0.17 5.30 34.00
N ILE A 517 0.84 6.09 33.16
CA ILE A 517 0.81 7.56 33.26
C ILE A 517 -0.54 8.09 32.77
N TRP A 518 -0.98 7.64 31.58
CA TRP A 518 -2.33 7.93 31.07
C TRP A 518 -3.27 6.73 31.24
N PRO A 519 -4.58 6.98 31.44
CA PRO A 519 -5.62 5.94 31.45
C PRO A 519 -5.60 5.05 30.20
N GLU A 520 -5.82 3.75 30.36
CA GLU A 520 -5.71 2.78 29.26
C GLU A 520 -6.74 3.00 28.14
N ASP A 521 -7.93 3.50 28.47
CA ASP A 521 -8.98 3.87 27.53
C ASP A 521 -8.57 5.07 26.65
N VAL A 522 -7.92 6.08 27.24
CA VAL A 522 -7.33 7.22 26.51
C VAL A 522 -6.20 6.76 25.59
N VAL A 523 -5.30 5.92 26.10
CA VAL A 523 -4.20 5.33 25.31
C VAL A 523 -4.76 4.53 24.13
N ARG A 524 -5.74 3.67 24.39
CA ARG A 524 -6.42 2.87 23.35
C ARG A 524 -7.09 3.75 22.32
N ALA A 525 -7.80 4.81 22.74
CA ALA A 525 -8.42 5.75 21.81
C ALA A 525 -7.38 6.38 20.87
N LEU A 526 -6.22 6.80 21.39
CA LEU A 526 -5.14 7.40 20.59
C LEU A 526 -4.41 6.40 19.68
N ASP A 527 -4.30 5.14 20.08
CA ASP A 527 -3.61 4.09 19.32
C ASP A 527 -4.39 3.58 18.10
N HIS A 528 -5.68 3.93 17.99
CA HIS A 528 -6.55 3.52 16.90
C HIS A 528 -7.06 4.73 16.08
N PRO A 529 -6.18 5.38 15.30
CA PRO A 529 -6.64 6.30 14.25
C PRO A 529 -7.47 5.54 13.22
N ALA A 530 -8.38 6.23 12.55
CA ALA A 530 -9.23 5.61 11.53
C ALA A 530 -8.38 5.02 10.38
N VAL A 531 -8.77 3.84 9.91
CA VAL A 531 -8.25 3.24 8.68
C VAL A 531 -9.02 3.82 7.50
N VAL A 532 -8.40 3.83 6.30
CA VAL A 532 -9.10 4.29 5.10
C VAL A 532 -10.31 3.40 4.84
N SER A 533 -11.52 3.96 4.96
CA SER A 533 -12.77 3.24 4.71
C SER A 533 -12.90 2.87 3.23
N GLU A 534 -13.71 1.84 2.91
CA GLU A 534 -13.95 1.44 1.51
C GLU A 534 -14.47 2.57 0.64
N ASP A 535 -15.30 3.46 1.21
CA ASP A 535 -15.87 4.63 0.52
C ASP A 535 -14.91 5.84 0.45
N GLY A 536 -13.77 5.78 1.17
CA GLY A 536 -12.76 6.83 1.21
C GLY A 536 -13.07 8.05 2.08
N GLU A 537 -14.19 8.05 2.83
CA GLU A 537 -14.60 9.15 3.70
C GLU A 537 -13.78 9.25 4.98
N GLN A 538 -13.51 8.12 5.63
CA GLN A 538 -12.69 8.07 6.85
C GLN A 538 -11.28 7.59 6.53
N GLY A 539 -10.32 8.02 7.33
CA GLY A 539 -8.94 7.60 7.20
C GLY A 539 -8.02 8.27 8.21
N PRO A 540 -6.70 7.98 8.16
CA PRO A 540 -5.79 8.39 9.21
C PRO A 540 -5.64 9.90 9.37
N TRP A 541 -6.01 10.70 8.37
CA TRP A 541 -6.02 12.16 8.44
C TRP A 541 -7.02 12.74 9.44
N SER A 542 -8.05 11.98 9.82
CA SER A 542 -9.07 12.41 10.78
C SER A 542 -8.50 12.62 12.18
N ASP A 543 -9.08 13.57 12.94
CA ASP A 543 -8.73 13.83 14.33
C ASP A 543 -9.73 13.22 15.32
N ASP A 544 -10.71 12.43 14.84
CA ASP A 544 -11.77 11.85 15.68
C ASP A 544 -11.23 11.04 16.86
N HIS A 545 -10.09 10.35 16.69
CA HIS A 545 -9.48 9.57 17.76
C HIS A 545 -8.90 10.45 18.87
N ILE A 546 -8.41 11.65 18.53
CA ILE A 546 -7.94 12.65 19.50
C ILE A 546 -9.14 13.25 20.24
N GLU A 547 -10.22 13.55 19.53
CA GLU A 547 -11.46 14.06 20.13
C GLU A 547 -12.07 13.05 21.10
N ARG A 548 -12.14 11.76 20.71
CA ARG A 548 -12.55 10.67 21.61
C ARG A 548 -11.64 10.58 22.83
N ALA A 549 -10.33 10.69 22.66
CA ALA A 549 -9.38 10.65 23.77
C ALA A 549 -9.58 11.82 24.76
N ILE A 550 -9.90 13.02 24.26
CA ILE A 550 -10.24 14.19 25.10
C ILE A 550 -11.54 13.95 25.88
N VAL A 551 -12.56 13.37 25.24
CA VAL A 551 -13.82 13.02 25.92
C VAL A 551 -13.58 11.99 27.02
N LEU A 552 -12.77 10.95 26.75
CA LEU A 552 -12.42 9.91 27.73
C LEU A 552 -11.55 10.43 28.87
N ALA A 553 -10.72 11.45 28.64
CA ALA A 553 -9.96 12.11 29.69
C ALA A 553 -10.85 12.77 30.76
N GLY A 554 -12.13 13.04 30.44
CA GLY A 554 -13.15 13.49 31.39
C GLY A 554 -12.78 14.80 32.08
N GLU A 555 -12.84 14.80 33.42
CA GLU A 555 -12.56 15.98 34.26
C GLU A 555 -11.07 16.18 34.56
N ASN A 556 -10.17 15.32 34.05
CA ASN A 556 -8.73 15.48 34.25
C ASN A 556 -8.18 16.62 33.38
N THR A 557 -8.25 17.85 33.89
CA THR A 557 -7.84 19.07 33.17
C THR A 557 -6.38 19.02 32.70
N ALA A 558 -5.48 18.50 33.52
CA ALA A 558 -4.06 18.38 33.16
C ALA A 558 -3.84 17.43 31.97
N LEU A 559 -4.56 16.30 31.95
CA LEU A 559 -4.51 15.35 30.83
C LEU A 559 -5.09 15.96 29.55
N VAL A 560 -6.23 16.65 29.65
CA VAL A 560 -6.86 17.33 28.51
C VAL A 560 -5.92 18.41 27.93
N GLU A 561 -5.34 19.25 28.79
CA GLU A 561 -4.38 20.28 28.38
C GLU A 561 -3.14 19.70 27.70
N GLU A 562 -2.65 18.55 28.16
CA GLU A 562 -1.54 17.83 27.55
C GLU A 562 -1.91 17.32 26.15
N ILE A 563 -3.02 16.59 26.01
CA ILE A 563 -3.49 16.09 24.71
C ILE A 563 -3.71 17.25 23.73
N GLN A 564 -4.31 18.35 24.18
CA GLN A 564 -4.52 19.55 23.37
C GLN A 564 -3.19 20.18 22.94
N ARG A 565 -2.17 20.20 23.79
CA ARG A 565 -0.84 20.72 23.43
C ARG A 565 -0.22 19.93 22.28
N TRP A 566 -0.27 18.61 22.33
CA TRP A 566 0.18 17.74 21.25
C TRP A 566 -0.65 17.95 19.98
N TRP A 567 -1.97 18.07 20.11
CA TRP A 567 -2.84 18.31 18.97
C TRP A 567 -2.58 19.66 18.30
N HIS A 568 -2.38 20.72 19.08
CA HIS A 568 -1.98 22.04 18.58
C HIS A 568 -0.63 21.99 17.87
N ARG A 569 0.34 21.23 18.39
CA ARG A 569 1.63 21.01 17.71
C ARG A 569 1.42 20.35 16.35
N LEU A 570 0.63 19.28 16.28
CA LEU A 570 0.31 18.63 15.01
C LEU A 570 -0.35 19.60 14.02
N LYS A 571 -1.33 20.39 14.48
CA LYS A 571 -2.00 21.42 13.64
C LYS A 571 -1.03 22.48 13.13
N ARG A 572 0.01 22.84 13.89
CA ARG A 572 1.09 23.73 13.42
C ARG A 572 1.98 23.04 12.39
N LEU A 573 2.40 21.79 12.61
CA LEU A 573 3.20 21.05 11.63
C LEU A 573 2.48 20.90 10.28
N ARG A 574 1.18 20.60 10.30
CA ARG A 574 0.33 20.56 9.09
C ARG A 574 0.32 21.88 8.31
N ARG A 575 0.54 23.01 8.99
CA ARG A 575 0.53 24.34 8.37
C ARG A 575 1.75 24.56 7.48
N GLU A 576 2.88 23.95 7.82
CA GLU A 576 4.12 24.07 7.06
C GLU A 576 4.05 23.39 5.69
N PHE A 577 3.16 22.41 5.50
CA PHE A 577 3.05 21.65 4.27
C PHE A 577 1.70 21.88 3.57
N ARG A 578 1.76 22.33 2.32
CA ARG A 578 0.58 22.77 1.55
C ARG A 578 0.33 21.91 0.30
N ALA A 579 1.35 21.19 -0.16
CA ALA A 579 1.22 20.22 -1.23
C ALA A 579 2.12 19.00 -0.99
N PHE A 580 1.64 17.82 -1.42
CA PHE A 580 2.36 16.56 -1.38
C PHE A 580 2.38 15.94 -2.78
N ILE A 581 3.56 15.52 -3.24
CA ILE A 581 3.75 14.73 -4.46
C ILE A 581 4.50 13.47 -4.07
N ILE A 582 3.89 12.29 -4.24
CA ILE A 582 4.45 11.02 -3.78
C ILE A 582 4.62 10.10 -4.99
N ASP A 583 5.88 9.78 -5.33
CA ASP A 583 6.25 8.84 -6.39
C ASP A 583 6.25 7.39 -5.91
N GLU A 584 6.14 6.45 -6.84
CA GLU A 584 6.15 5.00 -6.62
C GLU A 584 5.26 4.57 -5.44
N PHE A 585 4.05 5.14 -5.38
CA PHE A 585 3.16 4.95 -4.24
C PHE A 585 2.70 3.50 -4.06
N GLN A 586 2.71 2.70 -5.13
CA GLN A 586 2.47 1.25 -5.04
C GLN A 586 3.48 0.53 -4.13
N ASP A 587 4.66 1.11 -3.89
CA ASP A 587 5.71 0.57 -3.01
C ASP A 587 5.63 1.12 -1.57
N THR A 588 4.58 1.88 -1.22
CA THR A 588 4.40 2.47 0.12
C THR A 588 3.68 1.50 1.06
N ASN A 589 4.25 1.28 2.26
CA ASN A 589 3.63 0.48 3.32
C ASN A 589 2.49 1.27 4.02
N PRO A 590 1.39 0.62 4.46
CA PRO A 590 0.34 1.25 5.28
C PRO A 590 0.82 2.15 6.44
N ALA A 591 1.89 1.76 7.14
CA ALA A 591 2.44 2.54 8.25
C ALA A 591 3.00 3.90 7.79
N HIS A 592 3.68 3.94 6.64
CA HIS A 592 4.17 5.19 6.05
C HIS A 592 3.01 6.05 5.56
N LEU A 593 2.02 5.45 4.90
CA LEU A 593 0.81 6.18 4.49
C LEU A 593 0.14 6.83 5.71
N ARG A 594 -0.04 6.08 6.80
CA ARG A 594 -0.65 6.63 8.03
C ARG A 594 0.09 7.86 8.52
N LEU A 595 1.42 7.81 8.61
CA LEU A 595 2.22 8.95 9.07
C LEU A 595 2.09 10.16 8.14
N LEU A 596 2.16 9.95 6.82
CA LEU A 596 1.97 11.02 5.85
C LEU A 596 0.55 11.59 5.90
N ALA A 597 -0.47 10.72 6.00
CA ALA A 597 -1.87 11.09 6.08
C ALA A 597 -2.22 11.90 7.34
N ARG A 598 -1.52 11.69 8.48
CA ARG A 598 -1.67 12.56 9.64
C ARG A 598 -1.36 14.03 9.34
N LEU A 599 -0.54 14.32 8.33
CA LEU A 599 -0.23 15.69 7.89
C LEU A 599 -1.29 16.28 6.94
N TRP A 600 -2.31 15.52 6.53
CA TRP A 600 -3.33 15.99 5.58
C TRP A 600 -4.59 16.56 6.25
N GLY A 601 -4.80 16.30 7.54
CA GLY A 601 -5.97 16.78 8.26
C GLY A 601 -5.99 18.30 8.51
N PRO A 602 -6.96 18.80 9.30
CA PRO A 602 -7.13 20.22 9.57
C PRO A 602 -5.90 20.85 10.22
N ARG A 603 -5.42 21.97 9.67
CA ARG A 603 -4.28 22.73 10.22
C ARG A 603 -4.72 23.89 11.13
N HIS A 604 -3.75 24.49 11.81
CA HIS A 604 -3.98 25.67 12.66
C HIS A 604 -4.38 26.89 11.82
N ARG A 605 -5.46 27.58 12.24
CA ARG A 605 -6.00 28.78 11.60
C ARG A 605 -6.19 29.92 12.59
N THR A 606 -5.93 31.14 12.15
CA THR A 606 -6.33 32.37 12.86
C THR A 606 -7.70 32.85 12.35
N LYS A 607 -8.33 33.81 13.04
CA LYS A 607 -9.68 34.30 12.69
C LYS A 607 -9.80 34.93 11.29
N ASP A 608 -8.71 35.52 10.79
CA ASP A 608 -8.69 36.26 9.53
C ASP A 608 -8.24 35.39 8.34
N GLU A 609 -7.92 34.12 8.58
CA GLU A 609 -7.46 33.17 7.57
C GLU A 609 -8.64 32.46 6.89
N PRO A 610 -8.46 31.97 5.65
CA PRO A 610 -9.53 31.25 4.94
C PRO A 610 -9.97 30.02 5.73
N SER A 611 -11.28 29.75 5.70
CA SER A 611 -11.83 28.48 6.21
C SER A 611 -11.20 27.29 5.47
N GLY A 612 -11.24 26.11 6.08
CA GLY A 612 -10.77 24.89 5.42
C GLY A 612 -11.52 24.58 4.12
N PRO A 613 -11.00 23.66 3.30
CA PRO A 613 -11.74 23.10 2.18
C PRO A 613 -13.00 22.36 2.66
N GLN A 614 -13.95 22.11 1.75
CA GLN A 614 -15.11 21.25 2.01
C GLN A 614 -14.70 19.78 2.22
N GLY A 615 -13.63 19.33 1.55
CA GLY A 615 -13.04 18.02 1.77
C GLY A 615 -12.26 17.93 3.08
N LEU A 616 -11.91 16.71 3.48
CA LEU A 616 -11.21 16.46 4.75
C LEU A 616 -9.70 16.66 4.67
N TRP A 617 -9.15 16.90 3.47
CA TRP A 617 -7.72 17.08 3.24
C TRP A 617 -7.39 18.55 3.01
N ASP A 618 -6.62 19.16 3.90
CA ASP A 618 -6.17 20.53 3.68
C ASP A 618 -5.15 20.67 2.53
N PRO A 619 -4.02 19.92 2.49
CA PRO A 619 -3.01 20.11 1.46
C PRO A 619 -3.47 19.53 0.11
N THR A 620 -2.89 20.00 -0.98
CA THR A 620 -3.13 19.39 -2.31
C THR A 620 -2.26 18.15 -2.45
N VAL A 621 -2.85 16.99 -2.71
CA VAL A 621 -2.14 15.70 -2.71
C VAL A 621 -2.12 15.12 -4.12
N CYS A 622 -0.93 14.72 -4.57
CA CYS A 622 -0.68 14.05 -5.82
C CYS A 622 0.06 12.73 -5.55
N VAL A 623 -0.52 11.62 -5.98
CA VAL A 623 0.05 10.29 -5.86
C VAL A 623 0.37 9.75 -7.25
N VAL A 624 1.54 9.15 -7.43
CA VAL A 624 1.98 8.59 -8.71
C VAL A 624 2.41 7.14 -8.49
N GLY A 625 1.91 6.23 -9.31
CA GLY A 625 2.27 4.82 -9.20
C GLY A 625 1.77 3.99 -10.37
N ASP A 626 2.12 2.71 -10.40
CA ASP A 626 1.66 1.74 -11.40
C ASP A 626 0.86 0.63 -10.69
N MET A 627 -0.46 0.58 -10.93
CA MET A 627 -1.31 -0.45 -10.32
C MET A 627 -0.98 -1.87 -10.81
N LYS A 628 -0.36 -2.02 -11.98
CA LYS A 628 -0.05 -3.33 -12.61
C LYS A 628 1.34 -3.86 -12.22
N GLN A 629 2.24 -3.03 -11.71
CA GLN A 629 3.60 -3.40 -11.31
C GLN A 629 3.81 -3.57 -9.81
N SER A 630 2.75 -3.77 -9.03
CA SER A 630 2.82 -4.00 -7.58
C SER A 630 3.37 -5.40 -7.19
N ILE A 631 4.40 -5.88 -7.90
CA ILE A 631 4.99 -7.21 -7.77
C ILE A 631 6.06 -7.29 -6.67
N TYR A 632 6.45 -6.17 -6.04
CA TYR A 632 7.49 -6.13 -5.03
C TYR A 632 6.97 -6.38 -3.60
N ARG A 633 6.29 -7.53 -3.43
CA ARG A 633 5.85 -8.08 -2.14
C ARG A 633 7.00 -8.24 -1.12
N PHE A 634 8.25 -8.31 -1.59
CA PHE A 634 9.44 -8.44 -0.74
C PHE A 634 9.74 -7.19 0.12
N ARG A 635 9.04 -6.06 -0.07
CA ARG A 635 9.17 -4.84 0.75
C ARG A 635 7.89 -4.40 1.45
N GLN A 636 6.93 -5.32 1.65
CA GLN A 636 5.67 -5.05 2.38
C GLN A 636 4.75 -4.02 1.70
N ALA A 637 4.96 -3.78 0.40
CA ALA A 637 4.09 -2.99 -0.45
C ALA A 637 2.74 -3.71 -0.60
N ASP A 638 1.65 -2.99 -0.33
CA ASP A 638 0.28 -3.54 -0.36
C ASP A 638 -0.57 -2.79 -1.39
N VAL A 639 -1.03 -3.50 -2.42
CA VAL A 639 -1.87 -2.95 -3.50
C VAL A 639 -3.15 -2.32 -2.95
N ARG A 640 -3.63 -2.79 -1.79
CA ARG A 640 -4.78 -2.20 -1.10
C ARG A 640 -4.52 -0.75 -0.71
N VAL A 641 -3.28 -0.35 -0.43
CA VAL A 641 -2.88 1.03 -0.10
C VAL A 641 -3.09 1.96 -1.29
N MET A 642 -2.61 1.57 -2.47
CA MET A 642 -2.82 2.35 -3.70
C MET A 642 -4.32 2.45 -4.04
N ARG A 643 -5.05 1.33 -3.95
CA ARG A 643 -6.49 1.30 -4.26
C ARG A 643 -7.32 2.16 -3.28
N SER A 644 -7.11 1.99 -1.97
CA SER A 644 -7.80 2.77 -0.94
C SER A 644 -7.47 4.26 -1.03
N THR A 645 -6.22 4.62 -1.31
CA THR A 645 -5.83 6.02 -1.52
C THR A 645 -6.45 6.61 -2.78
N THR A 646 -6.54 5.83 -3.86
CA THR A 646 -7.25 6.23 -5.08
C THR A 646 -8.72 6.52 -4.80
N THR A 647 -9.38 5.66 -4.01
CA THR A 647 -10.77 5.89 -3.59
C THR A 647 -10.90 7.15 -2.73
N ALA A 648 -10.00 7.36 -1.77
CA ALA A 648 -9.98 8.57 -0.94
C ALA A 648 -9.78 9.85 -1.77
N ILE A 649 -8.85 9.87 -2.73
CA ILE A 649 -8.63 11.01 -3.64
C ILE A 649 -9.91 11.34 -4.41
N ARG A 650 -10.57 10.32 -4.98
CA ARG A 650 -11.83 10.50 -5.71
C ARG A 650 -12.92 11.04 -4.79
N CYS A 651 -13.00 10.55 -3.55
CA CYS A 651 -13.93 11.04 -2.54
C CYS A 651 -13.69 12.51 -2.20
N MET A 652 -12.45 12.92 -1.90
CA MET A 652 -12.13 14.33 -1.58
C MET A 652 -12.49 15.26 -2.73
N ASN A 653 -12.22 14.86 -3.98
CA ASN A 653 -12.58 15.66 -5.15
C ASN A 653 -14.09 15.76 -5.35
N ARG A 654 -14.87 14.72 -5.03
CA ARG A 654 -16.35 14.79 -5.04
C ARG A 654 -16.87 15.75 -3.97
N LEU A 655 -16.32 15.68 -2.75
CA LEU A 655 -16.72 16.56 -1.64
C LEU A 655 -16.43 18.04 -1.93
N GLU A 656 -15.44 18.32 -2.77
CA GLU A 656 -15.04 19.68 -3.14
C GLU A 656 -15.55 20.14 -4.50
N VAL A 657 -16.41 19.37 -5.17
CA VAL A 657 -16.86 19.69 -6.54
C VAL A 657 -17.47 21.09 -6.60
N ASP A 658 -18.26 21.45 -5.58
CA ASP A 658 -19.00 22.70 -5.44
C ASP A 658 -18.26 23.74 -4.58
N GLU A 659 -16.94 23.63 -4.40
CA GLU A 659 -16.15 24.60 -3.64
C GLU A 659 -16.14 25.98 -4.35
N PRO A 660 -16.85 26.99 -3.82
CA PRO A 660 -17.08 28.26 -4.53
C PRO A 660 -15.78 29.02 -4.82
N ARG A 661 -14.74 28.86 -3.99
CA ARG A 661 -13.44 29.53 -4.19
C ARG A 661 -12.67 28.99 -5.40
N LEU A 662 -12.96 27.77 -5.84
CA LEU A 662 -12.32 27.14 -7.00
C LEU A 662 -13.14 27.30 -8.29
N ALA A 663 -14.42 27.68 -8.18
CA ALA A 663 -15.32 27.85 -9.32
C ALA A 663 -14.75 28.74 -10.46
N PRO A 664 -14.03 29.86 -10.20
CA PRO A 664 -13.46 30.69 -11.27
C PRO A 664 -12.36 30.00 -12.10
N TYR A 665 -11.76 28.93 -11.56
CA TYR A 665 -10.62 28.24 -12.16
C TYR A 665 -10.98 26.86 -12.73
N ARG A 666 -12.16 26.34 -12.38
CA ARG A 666 -12.68 25.06 -12.87
C ARG A 666 -13.61 25.27 -14.06
N THR A 667 -13.42 24.47 -15.10
CA THR A 667 -14.30 24.45 -16.27
C THR A 667 -15.07 23.13 -16.29
N GLU A 668 -16.37 23.17 -16.54
CA GLU A 668 -17.20 21.97 -16.60
C GLU A 668 -16.66 20.98 -17.65
N GLY A 669 -16.51 19.72 -17.27
CA GLY A 669 -15.98 18.67 -18.15
C GLY A 669 -14.50 18.80 -18.53
N ALA A 670 -13.74 19.71 -17.91
CA ALA A 670 -12.32 19.91 -18.21
C ALA A 670 -11.44 20.21 -16.99
N GLY A 671 -10.21 19.71 -17.02
CA GLY A 671 -9.14 20.06 -16.09
C GLY A 671 -8.39 21.31 -16.54
N ARG A 672 -7.69 21.92 -15.59
CA ARG A 672 -6.88 23.11 -15.82
C ARG A 672 -5.41 22.73 -15.99
N ASP A 673 -4.81 23.11 -17.11
CA ASP A 673 -3.36 23.14 -17.25
C ASP A 673 -2.88 24.53 -16.81
N PRO A 674 -2.20 24.68 -15.66
CA PRO A 674 -1.87 25.98 -15.07
C PRO A 674 -0.92 26.83 -15.93
N ARG A 675 -0.35 26.26 -16.99
CA ARG A 675 0.50 26.95 -17.94
C ARG A 675 -0.36 27.79 -18.90
N PRO A 676 -0.07 29.10 -19.10
CA PRO A 676 -0.78 29.92 -20.08
C PRO A 676 -0.65 29.40 -21.54
N GLU A 677 -1.54 29.79 -22.46
CA GLU A 677 -1.56 29.39 -23.89
C GLU A 677 -1.70 30.60 -24.83
N GLY A 678 -1.22 30.54 -26.09
CA GLY A 678 -1.51 31.51 -27.17
C GLY A 678 -0.52 32.68 -27.36
N ASP A 679 -0.81 33.56 -28.35
CA ASP A 679 0.10 34.57 -28.89
C ASP A 679 -0.37 36.02 -28.63
N GLY A 680 0.49 36.84 -28.02
CA GLY A 680 0.43 38.31 -28.05
C GLY A 680 -0.73 39.05 -27.36
N GLY A 681 -0.45 39.58 -26.16
CA GLY A 681 -1.14 40.78 -25.65
C GLY A 681 -0.85 41.06 -24.18
N VAL A 682 0.15 41.90 -23.86
CA VAL A 682 0.68 42.36 -22.53
C VAL A 682 0.96 41.26 -21.47
N ALA A 683 0.40 40.06 -21.65
CA ALA A 683 0.37 38.90 -20.78
C ALA A 683 0.64 37.59 -21.56
N GLY A 684 1.04 37.66 -22.83
CA GLY A 684 1.38 36.48 -23.65
C GLY A 684 2.64 36.73 -24.47
N ASN A 685 3.52 35.73 -24.55
CA ASN A 685 4.46 35.46 -25.66
C ASN A 685 5.18 34.12 -25.41
N TYR A 686 4.67 33.01 -25.93
CA TYR A 686 5.37 31.71 -25.97
C TYR A 686 6.01 31.49 -27.34
N HIS A 687 7.26 31.02 -27.40
CA HIS A 687 7.81 30.46 -28.64
C HIS A 687 8.88 29.39 -28.35
N GLU A 688 8.82 28.26 -29.06
CA GLU A 688 9.97 27.72 -29.80
C GLU A 688 10.22 28.64 -31.00
N ALA A 689 11.48 28.93 -31.32
CA ALA A 689 11.91 30.01 -32.21
C ALA A 689 11.54 29.91 -33.70
N THR A 690 10.46 29.22 -34.10
CA THR A 690 10.17 29.00 -35.55
C THR A 690 8.73 29.12 -36.04
N GLU A 691 7.67 29.16 -35.22
CA GLU A 691 6.29 29.27 -35.76
C GLU A 691 5.40 30.29 -35.02
N HIS A 692 4.83 31.22 -35.80
CA HIS A 692 3.83 32.22 -35.41
C HIS A 692 2.48 31.82 -36.01
N ILE A 693 1.43 31.71 -35.19
CA ILE A 693 0.05 31.44 -35.64
C ILE A 693 -0.77 32.72 -35.47
N PRO A 694 -1.14 33.44 -36.54
CA PRO A 694 -1.86 34.70 -36.43
C PRO A 694 -3.30 34.49 -35.92
N GLY A 695 -3.69 35.22 -34.87
CA GLY A 695 -5.10 35.41 -34.49
C GLY A 695 -5.63 34.66 -33.25
N ALA A 696 -4.81 33.89 -32.53
CA ALA A 696 -5.24 33.23 -31.29
C ALA A 696 -5.04 34.15 -30.07
N ALA A 697 -6.14 34.65 -29.47
CA ALA A 697 -6.09 35.40 -28.22
C ALA A 697 -5.49 34.53 -27.10
N GLY A 698 -4.41 35.01 -26.48
CA GLY A 698 -3.75 34.31 -25.37
C GLY A 698 -4.69 34.04 -24.19
N ARG A 699 -4.59 32.84 -23.59
CA ARG A 699 -5.30 32.42 -22.38
C ARG A 699 -4.34 32.34 -21.19
N PRO A 700 -4.79 32.73 -19.98
CA PRO A 700 -3.95 32.67 -18.78
C PRO A 700 -3.62 31.24 -18.32
N TRP A 701 -4.38 30.23 -18.77
CA TRP A 701 -4.15 28.80 -18.54
C TRP A 701 -4.78 27.97 -19.67
N GLY A 702 -4.34 26.73 -19.81
CA GLY A 702 -4.91 25.77 -20.76
C GLY A 702 -6.12 25.01 -20.21
N ILE A 703 -7.02 24.61 -21.11
CA ILE A 703 -8.22 23.83 -20.78
C ILE A 703 -8.07 22.44 -21.40
N VAL A 704 -8.23 21.39 -20.59
CA VAL A 704 -7.97 20.01 -20.99
C VAL A 704 -9.20 19.14 -20.70
N HIS A 705 -9.97 18.79 -21.72
CA HIS A 705 -11.25 18.06 -21.57
C HIS A 705 -11.08 16.61 -21.12
N TYR A 706 -11.89 16.14 -20.17
CA TYR A 706 -11.81 14.74 -19.70
C TYR A 706 -12.24 13.72 -20.75
N GLY A 707 -13.19 14.10 -21.60
CA GLY A 707 -13.78 13.29 -22.68
C GLY A 707 -12.86 12.99 -23.86
N ILE A 708 -11.59 13.39 -23.81
CA ILE A 708 -10.63 13.18 -24.90
C ILE A 708 -9.52 12.26 -24.41
N LEU A 709 -9.38 11.05 -24.98
CA LEU A 709 -8.24 10.18 -24.71
C LEU A 709 -6.99 10.70 -25.41
N ARG A 710 -7.12 10.95 -26.71
CA ARG A 710 -6.10 11.44 -27.64
C ARG A 710 -6.79 12.37 -28.66
N PRO A 711 -6.06 13.24 -29.38
CA PRO A 711 -6.69 14.08 -30.41
C PRO A 711 -7.57 13.25 -31.36
N GLY A 712 -8.87 13.55 -31.40
CA GLY A 712 -9.87 12.84 -32.21
C GLY A 712 -10.44 11.54 -31.63
N VAL A 713 -10.00 11.09 -30.45
CA VAL A 713 -10.48 9.85 -29.81
C VAL A 713 -11.27 10.17 -28.53
N PRO A 714 -12.59 9.94 -28.49
CA PRO A 714 -13.40 10.17 -27.30
C PRO A 714 -13.08 9.15 -26.20
N ALA A 715 -13.25 9.56 -24.94
CA ALA A 715 -13.15 8.69 -23.78
C ALA A 715 -14.54 8.14 -23.40
N ASP A 716 -14.58 6.90 -22.92
CA ASP A 716 -15.80 6.30 -22.37
C ASP A 716 -16.26 7.05 -21.10
N GLU A 717 -17.56 7.01 -20.80
CA GLU A 717 -18.15 7.71 -19.63
C GLU A 717 -17.46 7.33 -18.30
N ALA A 718 -17.10 6.05 -18.14
CA ALA A 718 -16.36 5.59 -16.96
C ALA A 718 -14.98 6.25 -16.83
N VAL A 719 -14.28 6.48 -17.93
CA VAL A 719 -12.98 7.18 -17.95
C VAL A 719 -13.16 8.65 -17.65
N VAL A 720 -14.21 9.28 -18.21
CA VAL A 720 -14.55 10.69 -17.94
C VAL A 720 -14.82 10.91 -16.45
N ALA A 721 -15.66 10.07 -15.86
CA ALA A 721 -15.98 10.14 -14.43
C ALA A 721 -14.74 9.99 -13.55
N ARG A 722 -13.88 9.00 -13.84
CA ARG A 722 -12.61 8.81 -13.12
C ARG A 722 -11.69 10.03 -13.23
N ARG A 723 -11.56 10.61 -14.42
CA ARG A 723 -10.71 11.79 -14.66
C ARG A 723 -11.25 13.05 -13.98
N SER A 724 -12.57 13.26 -13.99
CA SER A 724 -13.18 14.39 -13.25
C SER A 724 -12.95 14.27 -11.75
N GLU A 725 -12.88 13.04 -11.22
CA GLU A 725 -12.56 12.76 -9.82
C GLU A 725 -11.05 12.67 -9.53
N GLY A 726 -10.19 13.04 -10.48
CA GLY A 726 -8.73 13.14 -10.29
C GLY A 726 -7.95 11.84 -10.49
N HIS A 727 -8.57 10.77 -11.01
CA HIS A 727 -7.87 9.55 -11.42
C HIS A 727 -7.49 9.62 -12.91
N ILE A 728 -6.20 9.78 -13.18
CA ILE A 728 -5.64 9.95 -14.52
C ILE A 728 -4.75 8.75 -14.87
N GLU A 729 -5.09 8.03 -15.92
CA GLU A 729 -4.27 6.95 -16.49
C GLU A 729 -3.33 7.50 -17.58
N LEU A 730 -2.05 7.14 -17.51
CA LEU A 730 -1.03 7.44 -18.53
C LEU A 730 -0.76 6.18 -19.37
N ASP A 731 -1.58 5.94 -20.40
CA ASP A 731 -1.51 4.70 -21.20
C ASP A 731 -0.51 4.73 -22.36
N GLU A 732 0.14 5.86 -22.62
CA GLU A 732 1.03 6.04 -23.77
C GLU A 732 2.51 5.98 -23.38
N ASN A 733 3.21 4.98 -23.92
CA ASN A 733 4.63 4.74 -23.65
C ASN A 733 5.51 5.60 -24.58
N PHE A 734 6.54 6.30 -24.05
CA PHE A 734 7.46 7.13 -24.84
C PHE A 734 8.53 6.32 -25.59
N ARG A 735 8.63 5.02 -25.34
CA ARG A 735 9.64 4.12 -25.95
C ARG A 735 9.19 3.48 -27.27
N THR A 736 7.94 3.67 -27.65
CA THR A 736 7.30 3.18 -28.88
C THR A 736 6.66 4.35 -29.60
#